data_AF-A0A9D4YY61-F1
#
_entry.id   AF-A0A9D4YY61-F1
#
_cell.length_a   1.000
_cell.length_b   1.000
_cell.length_c   1.000
_cell.angle_alpha   90.00
_cell.angle_beta   90.00
_cell.angle_gamma   90.00
#
_symmetry.space_group_name_H-M   'P 1'
#
loop_
_entity.id
_entity.type
_entity.pdbx_description
1 polymer ?
#
loop_
_entity_poly.entity_id
_entity_poly.type
_entity_poly.pdbx_seq_one_letter_code
_entity_poly.pdbx_strand_id
1 'polypeptide(L)'
;MKAFSRFLAQTEPDGTATELLEKLVQRVCEAVVLQDRRDALQQLRDLLVANTKEEALLAFGSVGVPAMLQVVTDREDLEMVQLALESLAASVAAASGGNTASSQAVAINAQHLARSPDALPLLLGLLEGGPAGVSDFYARYHTLQVLKGLASAAPRQLQDAILGAPLGMTRLMNLLGEQEVLRNEALLLLGQLAAGSADLQQIAAFEGGFDRLFGIIRREGWLDGDIVVQDCLQLLAALLRGSPPNQLMFRDAGFLAQLPALLRLPDPTNSSINGGGGGNNGGGEQCHAELPPQKAANLVAGMDVVLALLPPAAAPPSQAPAVCAASHAANRQALMQRGLLDALLALALQRGGAPDESVRAQALLCLAALVSGSPEQQGQLAASMVTLASSSSGGGGGVEGVPLLQAALQVALCSCSAPEQVAADRLIEAYCSGNPAGQAALAGSLTQAAAATTPAAAGSSSSFGGLLLHRLGSQGAPLELAASSRAAAALSHLVASSPAMQSQLLSLQLQLQPGAAQQQQQQLQQVAAAVPAGASSVMVLCASHLGQLVTQQRRQPGSVAAAAALLRLLLLWLHGCPPAVTAFLRAVAQTSPFLVDSVRGSNACSGSAPSNNPATRGMLALLLGECAAYAEDAAGTPSQQQLLDAIDRQIGQQQYLATLDGLAPHLAAAGGTTGSSSSSSSIFGEEPSLSPAFAAFLTSLVAEVRQRVTGTAAPMQVLSAAAQHSAPSTLQQYVQQQQQQQQQQVEPPAPPPTAAAASGTRAAPPAPASPHGAPYSPAAAVAAAKAPPLLLNPHSSAAAAAAASPRLRGSSWLPPLPSSPASSSSVQLQEAVAVVEALQRDNQHLREELAAVTDRLHRSGGSSGANGHLAPHAAAASAEAAAEAEGLRRQLAEAQAAAERALGDLAAAQEAAQKLETDLEDLSAAYSTLDGHADLLQQQVDRLQAELAAERQRAAGGGGLASSAEVEQRIAAARQEAEQAAEEGMVDLLVCLGQEEAKVARLRKRLEASGVDCEALLADIVTVGGEEDLT
;
A
#
# COMPACT_ATOMS: atom_id res chain seq x y z
N MET A 1 34.99 -4.51 -11.13
CA MET A 1 34.77 -4.36 -12.58
C MET A 1 36.03 -4.57 -13.42
N LYS A 2 36.72 -3.55 -13.98
CA LYS A 2 37.74 -3.71 -15.05
C LYS A 2 38.90 -4.70 -14.74
N ALA A 3 39.31 -4.85 -13.48
CA ALA A 3 40.32 -5.85 -13.08
C ALA A 3 39.77 -7.29 -13.11
N PHE A 4 38.51 -7.49 -12.70
CA PHE A 4 37.81 -8.78 -12.75
C PHE A 4 37.51 -9.20 -14.19
N SER A 5 37.15 -8.26 -15.06
CA SER A 5 37.03 -8.50 -16.51
C SER A 5 38.35 -8.96 -17.14
N ARG A 6 39.50 -8.48 -16.63
CA ARG A 6 40.83 -8.98 -17.04
C ARG A 6 41.17 -10.33 -16.44
N PHE A 7 40.75 -10.62 -15.21
CA PHE A 7 40.94 -11.93 -14.59
C PHE A 7 40.15 -13.01 -15.32
N LEU A 8 38.86 -12.78 -15.61
CA LEU A 8 38.03 -13.67 -16.42
C LEU A 8 38.60 -13.87 -17.84
N ALA A 9 39.18 -12.83 -18.45
CA ALA A 9 39.86 -12.94 -19.75
C ALA A 9 41.28 -13.55 -19.69
N GLN A 10 41.83 -13.78 -18.49
CA GLN A 10 43.08 -14.51 -18.26
C GLN A 10 42.83 -15.96 -17.85
N THR A 11 41.62 -16.27 -17.34
CA THR A 11 41.11 -17.64 -17.14
C THR A 11 40.26 -18.07 -18.34
N GLU A 12 40.87 -18.15 -19.52
CA GLU A 12 40.36 -18.96 -20.64
C GLU A 12 41.04 -20.34 -20.61
N PRO A 13 40.37 -21.38 -20.08
CA PRO A 13 40.68 -22.77 -20.39
C PRO A 13 39.46 -23.45 -21.04
N ASP A 14 39.13 -23.07 -22.29
CA ASP A 14 38.28 -23.80 -23.25
C ASP A 14 36.89 -24.32 -22.78
N GLY A 15 36.38 -23.88 -21.62
CA GLY A 15 35.30 -24.52 -20.89
C GLY A 15 33.96 -23.77 -20.91
N THR A 16 32.87 -24.52 -20.89
CA THR A 16 31.50 -23.98 -20.82
C THR A 16 31.23 -23.23 -19.50
N ALA A 17 30.19 -22.39 -19.49
CA ALA A 17 29.81 -21.65 -18.28
C ALA A 17 29.46 -22.59 -17.10
N THR A 18 28.83 -23.72 -17.43
CA THR A 18 28.48 -24.82 -16.52
C THR A 18 29.70 -25.44 -15.87
N GLU A 19 30.75 -25.78 -16.63
CA GLU A 19 31.97 -26.36 -16.06
C GLU A 19 32.68 -25.43 -15.08
N LEU A 20 32.67 -24.12 -15.35
CA LEU A 20 33.27 -23.14 -14.45
C LEU A 20 32.45 -23.02 -13.15
N LEU A 21 31.12 -23.06 -13.24
CA LEU A 21 30.22 -23.14 -12.09
C LEU A 21 30.49 -24.40 -11.25
N GLU A 22 30.54 -25.57 -11.88
CA GLU A 22 30.80 -26.85 -11.22
C GLU A 22 32.16 -26.86 -10.51
N LYS A 23 33.22 -26.37 -11.16
CA LYS A 23 34.57 -26.23 -10.57
C LYS A 23 34.58 -25.27 -9.37
N LEU A 24 33.82 -24.18 -9.41
CA LEU A 24 33.68 -23.26 -8.28
C LEU A 24 32.93 -23.93 -7.11
N VAL A 25 31.79 -24.56 -7.36
CA VAL A 25 31.03 -25.27 -6.31
C VAL A 25 31.86 -26.40 -5.70
N GLN A 26 32.59 -27.18 -6.51
CA GLN A 26 33.49 -28.22 -6.01
C GLN A 26 34.57 -27.62 -5.08
N ARG A 27 35.17 -26.48 -5.43
CA ARG A 27 36.13 -25.78 -4.56
C ARG A 27 35.50 -25.31 -3.24
N VAL A 28 34.25 -24.84 -3.25
CA VAL A 28 33.54 -24.44 -2.03
C VAL A 28 33.33 -25.63 -1.08
N CYS A 29 33.07 -26.83 -1.62
CA CYS A 29 32.85 -28.04 -0.84
C CYS A 29 34.14 -28.75 -0.40
N GLU A 30 35.19 -28.77 -1.23
CA GLU A 30 36.34 -29.67 -1.06
C GLU A 30 37.65 -28.95 -0.65
N ALA A 31 37.75 -27.62 -0.77
CA ALA A 31 39.00 -26.94 -0.45
C ALA A 31 39.25 -26.92 1.07
N VAL A 32 40.44 -27.36 1.49
CA VAL A 32 40.81 -27.45 2.93
C VAL A 32 41.10 -26.06 3.54
N VAL A 33 41.43 -25.07 2.71
CA VAL A 33 41.75 -23.71 3.15
C VAL A 33 40.48 -22.84 3.09
N LEU A 34 40.08 -22.25 4.22
CA LEU A 34 38.89 -21.39 4.28
C LEU A 34 38.95 -20.22 3.30
N GLN A 35 40.13 -19.62 3.08
CA GLN A 35 40.29 -18.55 2.09
C GLN A 35 39.98 -19.04 0.66
N ASP A 36 40.43 -20.24 0.28
CA ASP A 36 40.13 -20.80 -1.05
C ASP A 36 38.63 -21.05 -1.26
N ARG A 37 37.89 -21.36 -0.18
CA ARG A 37 36.42 -21.51 -0.17
C ARG A 37 35.72 -20.15 -0.30
N ARG A 38 36.16 -19.13 0.46
CA ARG A 38 35.66 -17.73 0.34
C ARG A 38 35.90 -17.16 -1.05
N ASP A 39 37.12 -17.27 -1.57
CA ASP A 39 37.47 -16.79 -2.92
C ASP A 39 36.64 -17.48 -4.01
N ALA A 40 36.33 -18.77 -3.83
CA ALA A 40 35.46 -19.53 -4.75
C ALA A 40 33.97 -19.13 -4.62
N LEU A 41 33.47 -18.92 -3.40
CA LEU A 41 32.12 -18.38 -3.14
C LEU A 41 31.96 -16.97 -3.75
N GLN A 42 32.96 -16.11 -3.59
CA GLN A 42 32.94 -14.76 -4.14
C GLN A 42 32.89 -14.77 -5.68
N GLN A 43 33.70 -15.62 -6.33
CA GLN A 43 33.66 -15.81 -7.78
C GLN A 43 32.34 -16.40 -8.27
N LEU A 44 31.73 -17.31 -7.50
CA LEU A 44 30.42 -17.90 -7.78
C LEU A 44 29.30 -16.83 -7.70
N ARG A 45 29.31 -16.04 -6.63
CA ARG A 45 28.42 -14.89 -6.42
C ARG A 45 28.53 -13.88 -7.56
N ASP A 46 29.75 -13.48 -7.93
CA ASP A 46 30.01 -12.53 -9.02
C ASP A 46 29.49 -13.03 -10.38
N LEU A 47 29.65 -14.33 -10.66
CA LEU A 47 29.16 -14.98 -11.88
C LEU A 47 27.63 -14.93 -11.96
N LEU A 48 26.93 -15.19 -10.85
CA LEU A 48 25.46 -15.21 -10.80
C LEU A 48 24.90 -13.78 -10.89
N VAL A 49 25.41 -12.85 -10.07
CA VAL A 49 24.99 -11.44 -10.04
C VAL A 49 25.20 -10.75 -11.39
N ALA A 50 26.28 -11.06 -12.09
CA ALA A 50 26.54 -10.50 -13.42
C ALA A 50 25.47 -10.88 -14.46
N ASN A 51 24.70 -11.96 -14.25
CA ASN A 51 23.65 -12.45 -15.16
C ASN A 51 24.11 -12.64 -16.63
N THR A 52 25.43 -12.75 -16.87
CA THR A 52 26.01 -12.76 -18.23
C THR A 52 26.01 -14.13 -18.91
N LYS A 53 25.80 -15.21 -18.15
CA LYS A 53 25.87 -16.60 -18.65
C LYS A 53 24.67 -17.41 -18.16
N GLU A 54 23.60 -17.41 -18.95
CA GLU A 54 22.33 -18.09 -18.64
C GLU A 54 22.49 -19.59 -18.34
N GLU A 55 23.39 -20.28 -19.06
CA GLU A 55 23.75 -21.69 -18.84
C GLU A 55 24.17 -21.97 -17.39
N ALA A 56 24.94 -21.07 -16.77
CA ALA A 56 25.41 -21.24 -15.42
C ALA A 56 24.34 -20.91 -14.37
N LEU A 57 23.44 -19.97 -14.65
CA LEU A 57 22.23 -19.77 -13.84
C LEU A 57 21.34 -21.01 -13.86
N LEU A 58 21.15 -21.65 -15.02
CA LEU A 58 20.37 -22.89 -15.16
C LEU A 58 21.01 -24.08 -14.41
N ALA A 59 22.33 -24.21 -14.45
CA ALA A 59 23.05 -25.29 -13.77
C ALA A 59 23.14 -25.11 -12.24
N PHE A 60 22.99 -23.88 -11.73
CA PHE A 60 23.09 -23.59 -10.30
C PHE A 60 22.01 -24.28 -9.45
N GLY A 61 20.79 -24.44 -9.97
CA GLY A 61 19.68 -25.09 -9.25
C GLY A 61 19.96 -26.54 -8.83
N SER A 62 20.72 -27.30 -9.62
CA SER A 62 21.01 -28.71 -9.31
C SER A 62 22.31 -28.91 -8.52
N VAL A 63 23.36 -28.13 -8.80
CA VAL A 63 24.70 -28.31 -8.20
C VAL A 63 24.98 -27.29 -7.10
N GLY A 64 24.64 -26.02 -7.33
CA GLY A 64 24.96 -24.90 -6.42
C GLY A 64 24.05 -24.83 -5.20
N VAL A 65 22.73 -24.95 -5.38
CA VAL A 65 21.74 -24.83 -4.28
C VAL A 65 22.04 -25.77 -3.10
N PRO A 66 22.30 -27.08 -3.28
CA PRO A 66 22.64 -27.97 -2.17
C PRO A 66 23.92 -27.54 -1.45
N ALA A 67 24.96 -27.14 -2.18
CA ALA A 67 26.23 -26.71 -1.61
C ALA A 67 26.10 -25.41 -0.79
N MET A 68 25.35 -24.41 -1.28
CA MET A 68 25.10 -23.18 -0.53
C MET A 68 24.30 -23.45 0.75
N LEU A 69 23.30 -24.34 0.69
CA LEU A 69 22.54 -24.73 1.87
C LEU A 69 23.40 -25.44 2.93
N GLN A 70 24.40 -26.25 2.54
CA GLN A 70 25.36 -26.82 3.49
C GLN A 70 26.21 -25.73 4.16
N VAL A 71 26.80 -24.80 3.40
CA VAL A 71 27.56 -23.66 3.95
C VAL A 71 26.73 -22.86 4.98
N VAL A 72 25.44 -22.61 4.66
CA VAL A 72 24.49 -21.91 5.55
C VAL A 72 24.06 -22.75 6.76
N THR A 73 24.10 -24.08 6.66
CA THR A 73 23.80 -25.02 7.76
C THR A 73 24.97 -25.13 8.73
N ASP A 74 26.19 -25.29 8.20
CA ASP A 74 27.40 -25.52 8.99
C ASP A 74 27.81 -24.27 9.77
N ARG A 75 27.51 -23.08 9.22
CA ARG A 75 27.75 -21.75 9.83
C ARG A 75 29.20 -21.55 10.32
N GLU A 76 30.16 -22.17 9.63
CA GLU A 76 31.59 -22.14 10.01
C GLU A 76 32.18 -20.73 10.00
N ASP A 77 31.65 -19.85 9.14
CA ASP A 77 32.14 -18.50 8.91
C ASP A 77 31.01 -17.59 8.39
N LEU A 78 30.84 -16.41 8.99
CA LEU A 78 29.74 -15.49 8.64
C LEU A 78 29.87 -14.92 7.23
N GLU A 79 31.11 -14.64 6.77
CA GLU A 79 31.36 -14.15 5.41
C GLU A 79 31.00 -15.22 4.35
N MET A 80 31.34 -16.50 4.60
CA MET A 80 30.86 -17.59 3.74
C MET A 80 29.33 -17.73 3.74
N VAL A 81 28.67 -17.60 4.90
CA VAL A 81 27.19 -17.63 5.00
C VAL A 81 26.58 -16.48 4.20
N GLN A 82 27.11 -15.26 4.32
CA GLN A 82 26.67 -14.11 3.52
C GLN A 82 26.83 -14.37 2.02
N LEU A 83 28.02 -14.77 1.55
CA LEU A 83 28.28 -15.04 0.13
C LEU A 83 27.41 -16.17 -0.43
N ALA A 84 27.10 -17.19 0.37
CA ALA A 84 26.19 -18.27 -0.01
C ALA A 84 24.74 -17.76 -0.13
N LEU A 85 24.27 -16.90 0.77
CA LEU A 85 22.94 -16.28 0.70
C LEU A 85 22.83 -15.26 -0.43
N GLU A 86 23.87 -14.48 -0.72
CA GLU A 86 23.94 -13.62 -1.91
C GLU A 86 23.84 -14.44 -3.20
N SER A 87 24.55 -15.57 -3.28
CA SER A 87 24.51 -16.49 -4.43
C SER A 87 23.12 -17.11 -4.61
N LEU A 88 22.50 -17.55 -3.51
CA LEU A 88 21.11 -18.04 -3.52
C LEU A 88 20.14 -16.93 -3.96
N ALA A 89 20.25 -15.72 -3.42
CA ALA A 89 19.39 -14.58 -3.75
C ALA A 89 19.49 -14.23 -5.24
N ALA A 90 20.70 -14.11 -5.77
CA ALA A 90 20.94 -13.86 -7.20
C ALA A 90 20.31 -14.95 -8.08
N SER A 91 20.32 -16.22 -7.65
CA SER A 91 19.74 -17.33 -8.42
C SER A 91 18.20 -17.34 -8.50
N VAL A 92 17.51 -16.65 -7.56
CA VAL A 92 16.04 -16.57 -7.48
C VAL A 92 15.49 -15.15 -7.71
N ALA A 93 16.35 -14.16 -7.92
CA ALA A 93 15.95 -12.78 -8.20
C ALA A 93 15.36 -12.64 -9.61
N ALA A 94 14.16 -12.06 -9.73
CA ALA A 94 13.55 -11.77 -11.02
C ALA A 94 14.32 -10.67 -11.76
N ALA A 95 14.76 -10.95 -12.99
CA ALA A 95 15.47 -9.96 -13.81
C ALA A 95 14.54 -8.78 -14.17
N SER A 96 14.96 -7.55 -13.85
CA SER A 96 14.20 -6.30 -14.09
C SER A 96 14.10 -5.87 -15.57
N GLY A 97 14.24 -6.81 -16.51
CA GLY A 97 14.34 -6.51 -17.94
C GLY A 97 13.95 -7.65 -18.86
N GLY A 98 12.65 -7.96 -18.93
CA GLY A 98 11.92 -8.52 -20.10
C GLY A 98 12.38 -9.83 -20.77
N ASN A 99 13.50 -10.43 -20.38
CA ASN A 99 14.08 -11.57 -21.08
C ASN A 99 13.49 -12.89 -20.58
N THR A 100 12.64 -13.53 -21.40
CA THR A 100 11.84 -14.70 -21.03
C THR A 100 12.68 -15.93 -20.66
N ALA A 101 13.89 -16.06 -21.21
CA ALA A 101 14.77 -17.21 -20.99
C ALA A 101 15.43 -17.15 -19.60
N SER A 102 16.00 -16.00 -19.22
CA SER A 102 16.45 -15.71 -17.85
C SER A 102 15.34 -15.91 -16.81
N SER A 103 14.11 -15.49 -17.12
CA SER A 103 12.94 -15.72 -16.25
C SER A 103 12.62 -17.21 -16.05
N GLN A 104 12.93 -18.08 -17.01
CA GLN A 104 12.76 -19.53 -16.88
C GLN A 104 13.84 -20.14 -15.97
N ALA A 105 15.10 -19.68 -16.07
CA ALA A 105 16.19 -20.14 -15.20
C ALA A 105 15.90 -19.83 -13.72
N VAL A 106 15.48 -18.60 -13.43
CA VAL A 106 15.05 -18.15 -12.09
C VAL A 106 13.92 -19.02 -11.54
N ALA A 107 12.89 -19.31 -12.35
CA ALA A 107 11.76 -20.15 -11.94
C ALA A 107 12.16 -21.61 -11.68
N ILE A 108 13.16 -22.14 -12.41
CA ILE A 108 13.72 -23.48 -12.18
C ILE A 108 14.51 -23.50 -10.87
N ASN A 109 15.42 -22.54 -10.65
CA ASN A 109 16.20 -22.43 -9.42
C ASN A 109 15.34 -22.27 -8.17
N ALA A 110 14.30 -21.42 -8.24
CA ALA A 110 13.32 -21.27 -7.17
C ALA A 110 12.59 -22.59 -6.84
N GLN A 111 12.25 -23.40 -7.86
CA GLN A 111 11.67 -24.74 -7.64
C GLN A 111 12.67 -25.74 -7.05
N HIS A 112 13.95 -25.66 -7.41
CA HIS A 112 14.99 -26.51 -6.80
C HIS A 112 15.17 -26.16 -5.32
N LEU A 113 15.30 -24.88 -4.99
CA LEU A 113 15.44 -24.40 -3.61
C LEU A 113 14.19 -24.72 -2.77
N ALA A 114 12.99 -24.45 -3.29
CA ALA A 114 11.73 -24.71 -2.58
C ALA A 114 11.39 -26.20 -2.38
N ARG A 115 12.00 -27.11 -3.17
CA ARG A 115 11.88 -28.57 -3.01
C ARG A 115 13.04 -29.20 -2.25
N SER A 116 14.09 -28.45 -1.95
CA SER A 116 15.22 -28.95 -1.17
C SER A 116 14.78 -29.23 0.27
N PRO A 117 15.07 -30.42 0.83
CA PRO A 117 14.67 -30.75 2.19
C PRO A 117 15.28 -29.75 3.19
N ASP A 118 14.51 -29.41 4.21
CA ASP A 118 14.86 -28.52 5.32
C ASP A 118 15.30 -27.08 4.95
N ALA A 119 15.38 -26.73 3.66
CA ALA A 119 15.84 -25.42 3.19
C ALA A 119 14.95 -24.26 3.65
N LEU A 120 13.63 -24.38 3.52
CA LEU A 120 12.70 -23.34 3.94
C LEU A 120 12.64 -23.20 5.48
N PRO A 121 12.56 -24.28 6.28
CA PRO A 121 12.75 -24.21 7.73
C PRO A 121 14.08 -23.59 8.17
N LEU A 122 15.19 -23.92 7.49
CA LEU A 122 16.51 -23.34 7.75
C LEU A 122 16.50 -21.84 7.51
N LEU A 123 16.08 -21.39 6.31
CA LEU A 123 16.01 -19.97 5.94
C LEU A 123 15.10 -19.18 6.90
N LEU A 124 13.92 -19.70 7.25
CA LEU A 124 13.04 -19.07 8.25
C LEU A 124 13.67 -19.00 9.65
N GLY A 125 14.56 -19.94 9.99
CA GLY A 125 15.34 -19.90 11.22
C GLY A 125 16.45 -18.84 11.23
N LEU A 126 17.05 -18.51 10.09
CA LEU A 126 18.10 -17.49 10.00
C LEU A 126 17.60 -16.08 10.34
N LEU A 127 16.29 -15.82 10.18
CA LEU A 127 15.67 -14.53 10.44
C LEU A 127 15.56 -14.17 11.94
N GLU A 128 15.58 -15.18 12.82
CA GLU A 128 15.58 -14.97 14.27
C GLU A 128 16.92 -14.38 14.74
N GLY A 129 16.89 -13.63 15.83
CA GLY A 129 18.12 -13.20 16.51
C GLY A 129 18.92 -14.38 17.08
N GLY A 130 20.21 -14.15 17.36
CA GLY A 130 21.02 -15.12 18.11
C GLY A 130 20.45 -15.34 19.53
N PRO A 131 20.56 -16.55 20.10
CA PRO A 131 21.33 -17.70 19.62
C PRO A 131 20.56 -18.68 18.72
N ALA A 132 19.26 -18.47 18.46
CA ALA A 132 18.44 -19.41 17.69
C ALA A 132 18.66 -19.26 16.16
N GLY A 133 18.65 -18.02 15.67
CA GLY A 133 18.93 -17.68 14.27
C GLY A 133 20.36 -17.20 14.08
N VAL A 134 20.53 -16.08 13.38
CA VAL A 134 21.82 -15.47 13.07
C VAL A 134 21.78 -13.99 13.47
N SER A 135 22.76 -13.53 14.25
CA SER A 135 22.83 -12.12 14.68
C SER A 135 23.37 -11.18 13.61
N ASP A 136 24.02 -11.71 12.57
CA ASP A 136 24.56 -10.91 11.47
C ASP A 136 23.45 -10.29 10.61
N PHE A 137 23.56 -8.98 10.38
CA PHE A 137 22.59 -8.19 9.64
C PHE A 137 22.51 -8.60 8.16
N TYR A 138 23.65 -8.82 7.50
CA TYR A 138 23.70 -9.11 6.07
C TYR A 138 23.14 -10.50 5.77
N ALA A 139 23.43 -11.50 6.61
CA ALA A 139 22.83 -12.82 6.53
C ALA A 139 21.30 -12.76 6.65
N ARG A 140 20.75 -11.99 7.59
CA ARG A 140 19.29 -11.80 7.73
C ARG A 140 18.70 -11.08 6.49
N TYR A 141 19.36 -10.03 6.01
CA TYR A 141 18.94 -9.27 4.83
C TYR A 141 18.94 -10.12 3.55
N HIS A 142 20.03 -10.86 3.27
CA HIS A 142 20.08 -11.73 2.09
C HIS A 142 19.15 -12.95 2.23
N THR A 143 18.86 -13.42 3.45
CA THR A 143 17.77 -14.39 3.68
C THR A 143 16.42 -13.82 3.23
N LEU A 144 16.09 -12.57 3.58
CA LEU A 144 14.85 -11.93 3.09
C LEU A 144 14.82 -11.79 1.57
N GLN A 145 15.95 -11.45 0.93
CA GLN A 145 16.06 -11.40 -0.53
C GLN A 145 15.77 -12.77 -1.18
N VAL A 146 16.34 -13.86 -0.64
CA VAL A 146 16.03 -15.24 -1.07
C VAL A 146 14.53 -15.52 -0.93
N LEU A 147 13.93 -15.18 0.21
CA LEU A 147 12.51 -15.43 0.47
C LEU A 147 11.59 -14.60 -0.43
N LYS A 148 11.95 -13.36 -0.81
CA LYS A 148 11.19 -12.55 -1.79
C LYS A 148 11.31 -13.11 -3.21
N GLY A 149 12.48 -13.59 -3.61
CA GLY A 149 12.64 -14.32 -4.87
C GLY A 149 11.74 -15.56 -4.92
N LEU A 150 11.73 -16.35 -3.83
CA LEU A 150 10.82 -17.49 -3.67
C LEU A 150 9.34 -17.10 -3.62
N ALA A 151 8.96 -15.99 -2.98
CA ALA A 151 7.59 -15.50 -2.98
C ALA A 151 7.11 -15.12 -4.39
N SER A 152 8.00 -14.63 -5.25
CA SER A 152 7.68 -14.31 -6.65
C SER A 152 7.58 -15.55 -7.56
N ALA A 153 8.48 -16.53 -7.39
CA ALA A 153 8.65 -17.64 -8.33
C ALA A 153 8.09 -19.00 -7.85
N ALA A 154 7.96 -19.19 -6.54
CA ALA A 154 7.45 -20.40 -5.89
C ALA A 154 6.55 -20.08 -4.67
N PRO A 155 5.53 -19.19 -4.80
CA PRO A 155 4.77 -18.67 -3.67
C PRO A 155 4.12 -19.76 -2.81
N ARG A 156 3.49 -20.76 -3.43
CA ARG A 156 2.75 -21.81 -2.71
C ARG A 156 3.66 -22.62 -1.78
N GLN A 157 4.83 -23.04 -2.27
CA GLN A 157 5.78 -23.80 -1.46
C GLN A 157 6.28 -22.99 -0.25
N LEU A 158 6.55 -21.70 -0.45
CA LEU A 158 6.94 -20.81 0.64
C LEU A 158 5.79 -20.60 1.64
N GLN A 159 4.57 -20.37 1.17
CA GLN A 159 3.38 -20.23 2.01
C GLN A 159 3.10 -21.49 2.83
N ASP A 160 3.12 -22.67 2.20
CA ASP A 160 2.95 -23.97 2.86
C ASP A 160 4.04 -24.20 3.92
N ALA A 161 5.29 -23.83 3.65
CA ALA A 161 6.39 -23.93 4.60
C ALA A 161 6.25 -22.97 5.79
N ILE A 162 5.79 -21.73 5.57
CA ILE A 162 5.53 -20.77 6.66
C ILE A 162 4.36 -21.24 7.54
N LEU A 163 3.31 -21.81 6.93
CA LEU A 163 2.16 -22.37 7.66
C LEU A 163 2.53 -23.66 8.43
N GLY A 164 3.43 -24.48 7.87
CA GLY A 164 3.93 -25.70 8.52
C GLY A 164 5.00 -25.46 9.59
N ALA A 165 5.72 -24.33 9.53
CA ALA A 165 6.76 -23.99 10.49
C ALA A 165 6.16 -23.47 11.82
N PRO A 166 6.62 -23.96 12.99
CA PRO A 166 6.20 -23.41 14.26
C PRO A 166 6.61 -21.93 14.35
N LEU A 167 5.66 -21.05 14.68
CA LEU A 167 5.85 -19.60 14.72
C LEU A 167 6.34 -18.98 13.38
N GLY A 168 6.15 -19.68 12.26
CA GLY A 168 6.68 -19.26 10.95
C GLY A 168 6.24 -17.85 10.54
N MET A 169 4.96 -17.52 10.75
CA MET A 169 4.46 -16.16 10.48
C MET A 169 4.86 -15.16 11.57
N THR A 170 4.85 -15.57 12.84
CA THR A 170 5.28 -14.75 13.99
C THR A 170 6.72 -14.24 13.81
N ARG A 171 7.63 -15.07 13.29
CA ARG A 171 9.01 -14.70 12.92
C ARG A 171 9.05 -13.52 11.95
N LEU A 172 8.27 -13.58 10.86
CA LEU A 172 8.19 -12.52 9.87
C LEU A 172 7.56 -11.24 10.44
N MET A 173 6.52 -11.38 11.26
CA MET A 173 5.86 -10.25 11.93
C MET A 173 6.77 -9.53 12.94
N ASN A 174 7.71 -10.25 13.57
CA ASN A 174 8.67 -9.66 14.51
C ASN A 174 9.73 -8.80 13.82
N LEU A 175 10.06 -9.08 12.55
CA LEU A 175 10.95 -8.22 11.76
C LEU A 175 10.40 -6.80 11.54
N LEU A 176 9.09 -6.58 11.72
CA LEU A 176 8.49 -5.24 11.69
C LEU A 176 8.90 -4.34 12.87
N GLY A 177 9.54 -4.91 13.91
CA GLY A 177 10.13 -4.17 15.03
C GLY A 177 11.65 -4.03 14.96
N GLU A 178 12.31 -4.51 13.91
CA GLU A 178 13.77 -4.46 13.74
C GLU A 178 14.23 -3.13 13.13
N GLN A 179 15.55 -3.01 12.94
CA GLN A 179 16.18 -1.93 12.18
C GLN A 179 15.50 -1.71 10.82
N GLU A 180 15.42 -0.45 10.40
CA GLU A 180 14.66 0.02 9.25
C GLU A 180 14.81 -0.84 7.98
N VAL A 181 16.04 -1.19 7.60
CA VAL A 181 16.30 -1.95 6.36
C VAL A 181 15.66 -3.34 6.41
N LEU A 182 15.74 -4.05 7.54
CA LEU A 182 15.11 -5.37 7.70
C LEU A 182 13.59 -5.25 7.81
N ARG A 183 13.10 -4.21 8.52
CA ARG A 183 11.67 -3.89 8.64
C ARG A 183 11.03 -3.62 7.27
N ASN A 184 11.63 -2.74 6.48
CA ASN A 184 11.14 -2.36 5.15
C ASN A 184 11.16 -3.56 4.20
N GLU A 185 12.19 -4.39 4.25
CA GLU A 185 12.29 -5.59 3.43
C GLU A 185 11.28 -6.68 3.84
N ALA A 186 11.00 -6.81 5.14
CA ALA A 186 9.94 -7.68 5.66
C ALA A 186 8.53 -7.20 5.29
N LEU A 187 8.26 -5.89 5.26
CA LEU A 187 6.98 -5.33 4.76
C LEU A 187 6.68 -5.78 3.33
N LEU A 188 7.67 -5.68 2.44
CA LEU A 188 7.53 -6.10 1.03
C LEU A 188 7.27 -7.61 0.89
N LEU A 189 7.98 -8.43 1.68
CA LEU A 189 7.76 -9.88 1.70
C LEU A 189 6.35 -10.24 2.22
N LEU A 190 5.92 -9.61 3.33
CA LEU A 190 4.60 -9.82 3.92
C LEU A 190 3.48 -9.39 2.97
N GLY A 191 3.66 -8.30 2.21
CA GLY A 191 2.72 -7.85 1.18
C GLY A 191 2.48 -8.92 0.11
N GLN A 192 3.55 -9.54 -0.40
CA GLN A 192 3.45 -10.62 -1.39
C GLN A 192 2.81 -11.89 -0.81
N LEU A 193 3.19 -12.28 0.42
CA LEU A 193 2.68 -13.49 1.07
C LEU A 193 1.19 -13.38 1.42
N ALA A 194 0.76 -12.26 2.01
CA ALA A 194 -0.62 -12.02 2.43
C ALA A 194 -1.60 -11.92 1.26
N ALA A 195 -1.17 -11.31 0.14
CA ALA A 195 -2.00 -11.22 -1.07
C ALA A 195 -2.32 -12.58 -1.71
N GLY A 196 -1.47 -13.58 -1.48
CA GLY A 196 -1.59 -14.91 -2.09
C GLY A 196 -2.15 -16.03 -1.19
N SER A 197 -2.38 -15.78 0.10
CA SER A 197 -2.85 -16.81 1.05
C SER A 197 -3.76 -16.24 2.13
N ALA A 198 -5.04 -16.63 2.11
CA ALA A 198 -6.03 -16.21 3.11
C ALA A 198 -5.69 -16.68 4.53
N ASP A 199 -4.97 -17.79 4.65
CA ASP A 199 -4.54 -18.36 5.93
C ASP A 199 -3.45 -17.47 6.56
N LEU A 200 -2.42 -17.10 5.78
CA LEU A 200 -1.38 -16.16 6.24
C LEU A 200 -1.95 -14.75 6.48
N GLN A 201 -2.88 -14.31 5.64
CA GLN A 201 -3.60 -13.04 5.78
C GLN A 201 -4.33 -12.96 7.14
N GLN A 202 -4.99 -14.05 7.57
CA GLN A 202 -5.63 -14.11 8.89
C GLN A 202 -4.61 -14.18 10.03
N ILE A 203 -3.58 -15.02 9.92
CA ILE A 203 -2.55 -15.15 10.97
C ILE A 203 -1.82 -13.81 11.21
N ALA A 204 -1.47 -13.07 10.15
CA ALA A 204 -0.88 -11.74 10.26
C ALA A 204 -1.74 -10.75 11.06
N ALA A 205 -3.06 -10.80 10.88
CA ALA A 205 -4.00 -9.95 11.60
C ALA A 205 -4.07 -10.35 13.09
N PHE A 206 -4.15 -11.66 13.37
CA PHE A 206 -4.13 -12.19 14.75
C PHE A 206 -2.81 -11.87 15.50
N GLU A 207 -1.68 -11.80 14.80
CA GLU A 207 -0.35 -11.41 15.35
C GLU A 207 -0.19 -9.89 15.61
N GLY A 208 -1.30 -9.14 15.59
CA GLY A 208 -1.33 -7.70 15.83
C GLY A 208 -0.84 -6.86 14.65
N GLY A 209 -0.93 -7.37 13.42
CA GLY A 209 -0.40 -6.70 12.23
C GLY A 209 -0.99 -5.31 11.98
N PHE A 210 -2.27 -5.08 12.29
CA PHE A 210 -2.89 -3.76 12.13
C PHE A 210 -2.23 -2.69 13.03
N ASP A 211 -2.04 -2.99 14.32
CA ASP A 211 -1.38 -2.08 15.26
C ASP A 211 0.07 -1.79 14.87
N ARG A 212 0.83 -2.83 14.47
CA ARG A 212 2.23 -2.65 14.01
C ARG A 212 2.30 -1.73 12.80
N LEU A 213 1.42 -1.92 11.81
CA LEU A 213 1.41 -1.14 10.57
C LEU A 213 0.97 0.33 10.80
N PHE A 214 -0.07 0.57 11.60
CA PHE A 214 -0.42 1.94 12.00
C PHE A 214 0.64 2.59 12.90
N GLY A 215 1.37 1.80 13.69
CA GLY A 215 2.53 2.24 14.45
C GLY A 215 3.65 2.75 13.55
N ILE A 216 3.99 2.01 12.49
CA ILE A 216 4.96 2.45 11.47
C ILE A 216 4.43 3.71 10.76
N ILE A 217 3.23 3.69 10.19
CA ILE A 217 2.62 4.84 9.49
C ILE A 217 2.66 6.12 10.35
N ARG A 218 2.44 6.02 11.67
CA ARG A 218 2.52 7.16 12.58
C ARG A 218 3.95 7.68 12.79
N ARG A 219 4.93 6.78 12.95
CA ARG A 219 6.36 7.13 13.12
C ARG A 219 6.92 7.79 11.88
N GLU A 220 6.55 7.29 10.71
CA GLU A 220 6.95 7.82 9.40
C GLU A 220 6.22 9.13 9.00
N GLY A 221 5.33 9.69 9.84
CA GLY A 221 4.70 11.00 9.56
C GLY A 221 3.36 10.97 8.82
N TRP A 222 2.60 9.87 8.88
CA TRP A 222 1.32 9.70 8.19
C TRP A 222 1.44 9.91 6.67
N LEU A 223 0.58 10.74 6.04
CA LEU A 223 0.63 10.98 4.61
C LEU A 223 1.94 11.59 4.11
N ASP A 224 2.68 12.28 4.98
CA ASP A 224 3.91 12.99 4.66
C ASP A 224 5.15 12.08 4.69
N GLY A 225 5.00 10.80 5.06
CA GLY A 225 6.07 9.81 5.02
C GLY A 225 6.35 9.24 3.64
N ASP A 226 7.52 8.61 3.51
CA ASP A 226 8.00 8.07 2.23
C ASP A 226 7.35 6.72 1.85
N ILE A 227 7.97 6.00 0.92
CA ILE A 227 7.51 4.71 0.37
C ILE A 227 7.13 3.67 1.43
N VAL A 228 7.72 3.73 2.63
CA VAL A 228 7.38 2.84 3.76
C VAL A 228 5.91 2.98 4.17
N VAL A 229 5.35 4.20 4.14
CA VAL A 229 3.92 4.43 4.42
C VAL A 229 3.06 3.80 3.34
N GLN A 230 3.44 3.97 2.07
CA GLN A 230 2.77 3.34 0.94
C GLN A 230 2.76 1.81 1.08
N ASP A 231 3.89 1.20 1.39
CA ASP A 231 4.03 -0.26 1.56
C ASP A 231 3.20 -0.76 2.75
N CYS A 232 3.15 -0.01 3.86
CA CYS A 232 2.27 -0.32 4.99
C CYS A 232 0.79 -0.26 4.60
N LEU A 233 0.36 0.75 3.84
CA LEU A 233 -1.02 0.88 3.36
C LEU A 233 -1.39 -0.20 2.33
N GLN A 234 -0.46 -0.58 1.45
CA GLN A 234 -0.63 -1.69 0.52
C GLN A 234 -0.77 -3.04 1.25
N LEU A 235 0.05 -3.28 2.29
CA LEU A 235 -0.08 -4.46 3.15
C LEU A 235 -1.39 -4.44 3.95
N LEU A 236 -1.82 -3.30 4.50
CA LEU A 236 -3.14 -3.17 5.12
C LEU A 236 -4.29 -3.53 4.14
N ALA A 237 -4.22 -3.04 2.91
CA ALA A 237 -5.20 -3.39 1.87
C ALA A 237 -5.15 -4.89 1.52
N ALA A 238 -3.96 -5.48 1.42
CA ALA A 238 -3.78 -6.92 1.23
C ALA A 238 -4.35 -7.74 2.41
N LEU A 239 -4.19 -7.30 3.66
CA LEU A 239 -4.73 -7.95 4.86
C LEU A 239 -6.26 -7.89 4.96
N LEU A 240 -6.93 -6.96 4.28
CA LEU A 240 -8.38 -6.78 4.36
C LEU A 240 -9.13 -7.34 3.13
N ARG A 241 -8.49 -7.33 1.96
CA ARG A 241 -9.12 -7.68 0.69
C ARG A 241 -9.58 -9.14 0.69
N GLY A 242 -10.88 -9.36 0.54
CA GLY A 242 -11.48 -10.70 0.49
C GLY A 242 -11.57 -11.45 1.83
N SER A 243 -11.23 -10.83 2.97
CA SER A 243 -11.22 -11.48 4.28
C SER A 243 -12.22 -10.84 5.26
N PRO A 244 -13.49 -11.30 5.31
CA PRO A 244 -14.46 -10.85 6.30
C PRO A 244 -14.01 -10.96 7.77
N PRO A 245 -13.26 -11.99 8.22
CA PRO A 245 -12.73 -12.04 9.58
C PRO A 245 -11.79 -10.88 9.90
N ASN A 246 -10.91 -10.53 8.97
CA ASN A 246 -9.96 -9.43 9.14
C ASN A 246 -10.66 -8.07 9.07
N GLN A 247 -11.64 -7.90 8.17
CA GLN A 247 -12.48 -6.71 8.12
C GLN A 247 -13.26 -6.50 9.42
N LEU A 248 -13.78 -7.58 10.02
CA LEU A 248 -14.47 -7.56 11.32
C LEU A 248 -13.50 -7.12 12.43
N MET A 249 -12.33 -7.77 12.54
CA MET A 249 -11.30 -7.41 13.52
C MET A 249 -10.87 -5.94 13.39
N PHE A 250 -10.64 -5.48 12.15
CA PHE A 250 -10.24 -4.11 11.85
C PHE A 250 -11.31 -3.07 12.26
N ARG A 251 -12.58 -3.42 12.09
CA ARG A 251 -13.71 -2.59 12.51
C ARG A 251 -13.84 -2.53 14.04
N ASP A 252 -13.80 -3.69 14.67
CA ASP A 252 -14.11 -3.84 16.09
C ASP A 252 -12.96 -3.31 16.98
N ALA A 253 -11.71 -3.37 16.50
CA ALA A 253 -10.56 -2.67 17.07
C ALA A 253 -10.56 -1.14 16.79
N GLY A 254 -11.51 -0.63 16.01
CA GLY A 254 -11.74 0.81 15.83
C GLY A 254 -10.94 1.51 14.72
N PHE A 255 -10.08 0.81 13.97
CA PHE A 255 -9.20 1.40 12.95
C PHE A 255 -9.94 2.15 11.83
N LEU A 256 -11.21 1.82 11.56
CA LEU A 256 -12.06 2.59 10.63
C LEU A 256 -12.16 4.09 10.96
N ALA A 257 -11.93 4.50 12.22
CA ALA A 257 -11.88 5.92 12.61
C ALA A 257 -10.67 6.67 12.04
N GLN A 258 -9.58 5.96 11.72
CA GLN A 258 -8.35 6.56 11.23
C GLN A 258 -8.42 6.86 9.73
N LEU A 259 -9.21 6.12 8.95
CA LEU A 259 -9.25 6.25 7.48
C LEU A 259 -9.76 7.62 6.99
N PRO A 260 -10.88 8.20 7.50
CA PRO A 260 -11.31 9.53 7.08
C PRO A 260 -10.36 10.65 7.53
N ALA A 261 -9.56 10.42 8.58
CA ALA A 261 -8.53 11.36 9.02
C ALA A 261 -7.28 11.29 8.12
N LEU A 262 -6.84 10.06 7.79
CA LEU A 262 -5.74 9.79 6.86
C LEU A 262 -5.98 10.43 5.48
N LEU A 263 -7.23 10.50 5.00
CA LEU A 263 -7.56 11.01 3.67
C LEU A 263 -7.76 12.54 3.58
N ARG A 264 -7.65 13.28 4.68
CA ARG A 264 -7.87 14.75 4.67
C ARG A 264 -6.59 15.50 4.34
N LEU A 265 -6.63 16.27 3.24
CA LEU A 265 -5.65 17.32 2.97
C LEU A 265 -5.98 18.57 3.80
N PRO A 266 -4.98 19.35 4.27
CA PRO A 266 -5.21 20.63 4.93
C PRO A 266 -5.90 21.64 3.99
N ASP A 267 -6.83 22.45 4.51
CA ASP A 267 -7.52 23.45 3.71
C ASP A 267 -6.54 24.51 3.15
N PRO A 268 -6.46 24.71 1.81
CA PRO A 268 -5.52 25.65 1.19
C PRO A 268 -5.85 27.12 1.47
N THR A 269 -6.93 27.40 2.21
CA THR A 269 -7.34 28.76 2.61
C THR A 269 -6.76 29.22 3.93
N ASN A 270 -6.24 28.30 4.76
CA ASN A 270 -5.83 28.62 6.14
C ASN A 270 -4.34 29.01 6.27
N SER A 271 -3.52 28.72 5.24
CA SER A 271 -2.10 29.12 5.16
C SER A 271 -1.90 30.64 5.00
N SER A 272 -2.95 31.40 4.64
CA SER A 272 -2.88 32.84 4.39
C SER A 272 -2.91 33.72 5.65
N ILE A 273 -3.19 33.18 6.85
CA ILE A 273 -3.60 34.00 8.00
C ILE A 273 -2.47 34.27 9.03
N ASN A 274 -1.46 33.39 9.14
CA ASN A 274 -0.40 33.51 10.15
C ASN A 274 1.01 33.88 9.60
N GLY A 275 1.12 34.24 8.31
CA GLY A 275 2.36 34.74 7.71
C GLY A 275 2.58 36.24 7.90
N GLY A 276 3.07 36.65 9.08
CA GLY A 276 3.39 38.05 9.36
C GLY A 276 4.67 38.54 8.68
N GLY A 277 4.59 38.94 7.41
CA GLY A 277 5.73 39.52 6.66
C GLY A 277 5.27 40.33 5.45
N GLY A 278 5.57 41.63 5.40
CA GLY A 278 5.02 42.54 4.39
C GLY A 278 5.75 42.51 3.05
N GLY A 279 5.00 42.57 1.95
CA GLY A 279 5.54 42.72 0.60
C GLY A 279 4.44 43.00 -0.45
N ASN A 280 4.24 44.27 -0.81
CA ASN A 280 3.35 44.64 -1.91
C ASN A 280 3.96 44.21 -3.25
N ASN A 281 3.23 43.43 -4.07
CA ASN A 281 2.92 43.78 -5.47
C ASN A 281 2.04 42.73 -6.19
N GLY A 282 1.00 43.22 -6.87
CA GLY A 282 0.56 42.71 -8.18
C GLY A 282 -0.03 41.30 -8.31
N GLY A 283 -1.36 41.18 -8.18
CA GLY A 283 -2.17 40.28 -9.02
C GLY A 283 -1.78 38.80 -9.07
N GLY A 284 -1.74 38.12 -7.93
CA GLY A 284 -1.48 36.68 -7.87
C GLY A 284 -2.59 35.84 -8.49
N GLU A 285 -2.25 35.10 -9.55
CA GLU A 285 -2.91 33.83 -9.85
C GLU A 285 -2.79 32.92 -8.62
N GLN A 286 -3.84 32.16 -8.32
CA GLN A 286 -3.81 31.19 -7.22
C GLN A 286 -2.96 30.00 -7.66
N CYS A 287 -1.66 30.05 -7.36
CA CYS A 287 -0.78 28.90 -7.50
C CYS A 287 -1.34 27.75 -6.66
N HIS A 288 -1.92 26.74 -7.33
CA HIS A 288 -2.23 25.48 -6.70
C HIS A 288 -0.91 24.91 -6.17
N ALA A 289 -0.80 24.74 -4.85
CA ALA A 289 0.33 24.02 -4.28
C ALA A 289 0.31 22.59 -4.82
N GLU A 290 1.34 22.22 -5.59
CA GLU A 290 1.47 20.88 -6.15
C GLU A 290 1.55 19.86 -5.01
N LEU A 291 0.79 18.77 -5.13
CA LEU A 291 0.81 17.70 -4.14
C LEU A 291 2.05 16.84 -4.39
N PRO A 292 2.94 16.61 -3.40
CA PRO A 292 4.12 15.78 -3.60
C PRO A 292 3.73 14.38 -4.11
N PRO A 293 4.48 13.80 -5.06
CA PRO A 293 4.07 12.55 -5.73
C PRO A 293 3.95 11.38 -4.76
N GLN A 294 4.83 11.29 -3.76
CA GLN A 294 4.74 10.25 -2.73
C GLN A 294 3.50 10.43 -1.84
N LYS A 295 3.12 11.67 -1.52
CA LYS A 295 1.89 11.98 -0.77
C LYS A 295 0.62 11.64 -1.57
N ALA A 296 0.65 11.84 -2.89
CA ALA A 296 -0.41 11.36 -3.79
C ALA A 296 -0.49 9.83 -3.81
N ALA A 297 0.65 9.13 -3.89
CA ALA A 297 0.70 7.66 -3.84
C ALA A 297 0.20 7.10 -2.49
N ASN A 298 0.55 7.73 -1.37
CA ASN A 298 0.06 7.41 -0.03
C ASN A 298 -1.47 7.56 0.06
N LEU A 299 -2.04 8.63 -0.51
CA LEU A 299 -3.49 8.82 -0.60
C LEU A 299 -4.18 7.73 -1.42
N VAL A 300 -3.61 7.36 -2.58
CA VAL A 300 -4.14 6.26 -3.42
C VAL A 300 -4.12 4.92 -2.67
N ALA A 301 -3.01 4.60 -2.00
CA ALA A 301 -2.88 3.39 -1.19
C ALA A 301 -3.84 3.41 0.02
N GLY A 302 -4.02 4.55 0.69
CA GLY A 302 -5.01 4.72 1.76
C GLY A 302 -6.46 4.52 1.27
N MET A 303 -6.75 4.90 0.04
CA MET A 303 -8.02 4.62 -0.62
C MET A 303 -8.16 3.14 -1.06
N ASP A 304 -7.07 2.44 -1.38
CA ASP A 304 -7.11 0.98 -1.59
C ASP A 304 -7.48 0.21 -0.31
N VAL A 305 -7.08 0.70 0.87
CA VAL A 305 -7.55 0.17 2.18
C VAL A 305 -9.06 0.35 2.31
N VAL A 306 -9.60 1.51 1.92
CA VAL A 306 -11.05 1.77 1.89
C VAL A 306 -11.78 0.84 0.91
N LEU A 307 -11.24 0.65 -0.30
CA LEU A 307 -11.81 -0.29 -1.28
C LEU A 307 -11.77 -1.75 -0.81
N ALA A 308 -10.76 -2.15 -0.02
CA ALA A 308 -10.67 -3.50 0.55
C ALA A 308 -11.74 -3.79 1.63
N LEU A 309 -12.35 -2.76 2.22
CA LEU A 309 -13.40 -2.83 3.24
C LEU A 309 -14.83 -2.75 2.67
N LEU A 310 -14.96 -2.26 1.44
CA LEU A 310 -16.21 -2.02 0.71
C LEU A 310 -16.47 -3.14 -0.31
N PRO A 311 -17.70 -3.25 -0.88
CA PRO A 311 -17.89 -4.16 -1.99
C PRO A 311 -17.13 -3.63 -3.21
N PRO A 312 -16.49 -4.49 -4.02
CA PRO A 312 -15.88 -4.05 -5.27
C PRO A 312 -16.97 -3.40 -6.14
N ALA A 313 -16.70 -2.20 -6.66
CA ALA A 313 -17.71 -1.26 -7.15
C ALA A 313 -18.70 -1.81 -8.19
N ALA A 314 -18.35 -2.91 -8.88
CA ALA A 314 -19.14 -3.51 -9.95
C ALA A 314 -19.38 -5.04 -9.80
N ALA A 315 -19.25 -5.64 -8.60
CA ALA A 315 -19.71 -7.01 -8.41
C ALA A 315 -21.25 -7.11 -8.49
N PRO A 316 -21.81 -8.08 -9.25
CA PRO A 316 -23.26 -8.30 -9.26
C PRO A 316 -23.72 -8.84 -7.88
N PRO A 317 -24.87 -8.37 -7.35
CA PRO A 317 -25.32 -8.71 -6.00
C PRO A 317 -25.63 -10.21 -5.80
N SER A 318 -25.71 -11.00 -6.87
CA SER A 318 -26.02 -12.42 -6.86
C SER A 318 -24.81 -13.36 -6.76
N GLN A 319 -23.57 -12.85 -6.78
CA GLN A 319 -22.35 -13.68 -6.83
C GLN A 319 -21.47 -13.64 -5.57
N ALA A 320 -21.63 -12.63 -4.70
CA ALA A 320 -20.89 -12.57 -3.45
C ALA A 320 -21.53 -13.50 -2.38
N PRO A 321 -20.74 -14.29 -1.63
CA PRO A 321 -21.29 -15.08 -0.53
C PRO A 321 -21.85 -14.15 0.56
N ALA A 322 -22.99 -14.53 1.14
CA ALA A 322 -23.80 -13.66 2.00
C ALA A 322 -23.04 -13.05 3.20
N VAL A 323 -22.04 -13.76 3.73
CA VAL A 323 -21.18 -13.29 4.82
C VAL A 323 -20.36 -12.06 4.41
N CYS A 324 -19.81 -12.05 3.19
CA CYS A 324 -19.07 -10.89 2.66
C CYS A 324 -20.00 -9.69 2.48
N ALA A 325 -21.20 -9.90 1.91
CA ALA A 325 -22.18 -8.84 1.71
C ALA A 325 -22.61 -8.17 3.03
N ALA A 326 -22.81 -8.97 4.10
CA ALA A 326 -23.12 -8.45 5.44
C ALA A 326 -21.94 -7.66 6.05
N SER A 327 -20.71 -8.16 5.93
CA SER A 327 -19.49 -7.45 6.37
C SER A 327 -19.38 -6.08 5.68
N HIS A 328 -19.43 -6.08 4.35
CA HIS A 328 -19.35 -4.88 3.51
C HIS A 328 -20.44 -3.86 3.84
N ALA A 329 -21.69 -4.29 4.07
CA ALA A 329 -22.78 -3.39 4.44
C ALA A 329 -22.53 -2.70 5.80
N ALA A 330 -22.10 -3.46 6.80
CA ALA A 330 -21.76 -2.92 8.12
C ALA A 330 -20.54 -1.98 8.06
N ASN A 331 -19.51 -2.33 7.30
CA ASN A 331 -18.32 -1.48 7.12
C ASN A 331 -18.69 -0.16 6.41
N ARG A 332 -19.50 -0.22 5.34
CA ARG A 332 -20.04 0.95 4.64
C ARG A 332 -20.75 1.89 5.62
N GLN A 333 -21.72 1.38 6.39
CA GLN A 333 -22.46 2.19 7.35
C GLN A 333 -21.53 2.82 8.40
N ALA A 334 -20.58 2.04 8.92
CA ALA A 334 -19.65 2.47 9.95
C ALA A 334 -18.58 3.46 9.44
N LEU A 335 -18.28 3.48 8.13
CA LEU A 335 -17.42 4.48 7.48
C LEU A 335 -18.18 5.78 7.17
N MET A 336 -19.43 5.68 6.72
CA MET A 336 -20.32 6.84 6.50
C MET A 336 -20.49 7.65 7.80
N GLN A 337 -20.76 6.98 8.93
CA GLN A 337 -20.89 7.61 10.25
C GLN A 337 -19.63 8.34 10.74
N ARG A 338 -18.46 8.05 10.15
CA ARG A 338 -17.17 8.65 10.50
C ARG A 338 -16.74 9.78 9.55
N GLY A 339 -17.61 10.19 8.62
CA GLY A 339 -17.33 11.28 7.68
C GLY A 339 -16.41 10.90 6.52
N LEU A 340 -16.42 9.62 6.10
CA LEU A 340 -15.67 9.19 4.90
C LEU A 340 -16.22 9.88 3.64
N LEU A 341 -17.55 10.05 3.53
CA LEU A 341 -18.18 10.70 2.38
C LEU A 341 -17.60 12.10 2.15
N ASP A 342 -17.53 12.93 3.19
CA ASP A 342 -17.03 14.30 3.09
C ASP A 342 -15.55 14.35 2.69
N ALA A 343 -14.72 13.45 3.23
CA ALA A 343 -13.30 13.34 2.86
C ALA A 343 -13.13 12.95 1.38
N LEU A 344 -13.91 11.97 0.89
CA LEU A 344 -13.87 11.57 -0.52
C LEU A 344 -14.42 12.65 -1.46
N LEU A 345 -15.44 13.41 -1.05
CA LEU A 345 -15.97 14.54 -1.84
C LEU A 345 -14.98 15.70 -1.94
N ALA A 346 -14.24 15.98 -0.85
CA ALA A 346 -13.16 16.95 -0.84
C ALA A 346 -12.04 16.57 -1.80
N LEU A 347 -11.60 15.30 -1.80
CA LEU A 347 -10.59 14.79 -2.73
C LEU A 347 -11.08 14.71 -4.18
N ALA A 348 -12.34 14.33 -4.42
CA ALA A 348 -12.82 14.03 -5.77
C ALA A 348 -13.27 15.27 -6.57
N LEU A 349 -14.04 16.18 -5.96
CA LEU A 349 -14.85 17.13 -6.74
C LEU A 349 -14.98 18.55 -6.14
N GLN A 350 -14.77 18.77 -4.84
CA GLN A 350 -14.92 20.11 -4.26
C GLN A 350 -13.84 21.08 -4.77
N ARG A 351 -14.26 22.18 -5.39
CA ARG A 351 -13.45 23.26 -6.00
C ARG A 351 -12.31 22.77 -6.93
N GLY A 352 -12.50 21.61 -7.56
CA GLY A 352 -11.51 20.98 -8.45
C GLY A 352 -10.89 19.69 -7.90
N GLY A 353 -11.16 19.34 -6.64
CA GLY A 353 -10.61 18.14 -5.99
C GLY A 353 -9.14 18.28 -5.60
N ALA A 354 -8.51 17.16 -5.26
CA ALA A 354 -7.05 17.08 -5.12
C ALA A 354 -6.36 17.49 -6.44
N PRO A 355 -5.16 18.09 -6.42
CA PRO A 355 -4.49 18.54 -7.65
C PRO A 355 -4.04 17.37 -8.54
N ASP A 356 -3.75 16.21 -7.96
CA ASP A 356 -3.38 14.98 -8.67
C ASP A 356 -4.60 14.24 -9.25
N GLU A 357 -4.50 13.80 -10.51
CA GLU A 357 -5.59 13.11 -11.23
C GLU A 357 -5.84 11.68 -10.75
N SER A 358 -4.80 10.96 -10.30
CA SER A 358 -4.93 9.59 -9.81
C SER A 358 -5.67 9.57 -8.47
N VAL A 359 -5.41 10.55 -7.60
CA VAL A 359 -6.14 10.77 -6.35
C VAL A 359 -7.62 11.08 -6.62
N ARG A 360 -7.93 11.97 -7.58
CA ARG A 360 -9.33 12.28 -7.96
C ARG A 360 -10.06 11.05 -8.51
N ALA A 361 -9.43 10.30 -9.41
CA ALA A 361 -10.00 9.07 -9.98
C ALA A 361 -10.25 8.00 -8.91
N GLN A 362 -9.27 7.76 -8.02
CA GLN A 362 -9.39 6.77 -6.94
C GLN A 362 -10.47 7.18 -5.90
N ALA A 363 -10.62 8.48 -5.62
CA ALA A 363 -11.68 8.97 -4.74
C ALA A 363 -13.09 8.76 -5.36
N LEU A 364 -13.24 8.97 -6.68
CA LEU A 364 -14.47 8.65 -7.40
C LEU A 364 -14.79 7.14 -7.39
N LEU A 365 -13.78 6.26 -7.50
CA LEU A 365 -13.96 4.81 -7.35
C LEU A 365 -14.39 4.42 -5.93
N CYS A 366 -13.84 5.07 -4.90
CA CYS A 366 -14.27 4.89 -3.51
C CYS A 366 -15.73 5.32 -3.32
N LEU A 367 -16.14 6.47 -3.86
CA LEU A 367 -17.54 6.91 -3.85
C LEU A 367 -18.46 5.90 -4.54
N ALA A 368 -18.03 5.32 -5.67
CA ALA A 368 -18.79 4.30 -6.39
C ALA A 368 -18.97 3.02 -5.53
N ALA A 369 -17.90 2.51 -4.92
CA ALA A 369 -17.94 1.37 -4.00
C ALA A 369 -18.81 1.64 -2.75
N LEU A 370 -18.78 2.87 -2.24
CA LEU A 370 -19.53 3.31 -1.06
C LEU A 370 -21.04 3.27 -1.30
N VAL A 371 -21.53 3.60 -2.50
CA VAL A 371 -22.96 3.55 -2.83
C VAL A 371 -23.42 2.26 -3.48
N SER A 372 -22.51 1.49 -4.10
CA SER A 372 -22.86 0.31 -4.90
C SER A 372 -23.71 -0.69 -4.10
N GLY A 373 -24.90 -0.99 -4.61
CA GLY A 373 -25.84 -1.94 -4.01
C GLY A 373 -26.52 -1.48 -2.71
N SER A 374 -26.62 -0.18 -2.43
CA SER A 374 -27.36 0.32 -1.25
C SER A 374 -28.25 1.55 -1.55
N PRO A 375 -29.59 1.42 -1.50
CA PRO A 375 -30.51 2.52 -1.82
C PRO A 375 -30.42 3.69 -0.84
N GLU A 376 -30.05 3.44 0.43
CA GLU A 376 -29.89 4.49 1.44
C GLU A 376 -28.68 5.40 1.10
N GLN A 377 -27.52 4.82 0.82
CA GLN A 377 -26.32 5.59 0.48
C GLN A 377 -26.42 6.20 -0.93
N GLN A 378 -27.09 5.54 -1.88
CA GLN A 378 -27.46 6.15 -3.16
C GLN A 378 -28.35 7.40 -2.96
N GLY A 379 -29.33 7.36 -2.06
CA GLY A 379 -30.16 8.52 -1.71
C GLY A 379 -29.37 9.67 -1.08
N GLN A 380 -28.44 9.36 -0.17
CA GLN A 380 -27.55 10.36 0.44
C GLN A 380 -26.59 11.00 -0.59
N LEU A 381 -26.08 10.21 -1.53
CA LEU A 381 -25.29 10.71 -2.67
C LEU A 381 -26.11 11.66 -3.56
N ALA A 382 -27.36 11.32 -3.88
CA ALA A 382 -28.23 12.16 -4.71
C ALA A 382 -28.61 13.50 -4.03
N ALA A 383 -28.68 13.53 -2.70
CA ALA A 383 -28.92 14.75 -1.92
C ALA A 383 -27.66 15.62 -1.72
N SER A 384 -26.48 15.10 -2.07
CA SER A 384 -25.20 15.79 -1.85
C SER A 384 -24.95 16.87 -2.91
N MET A 385 -24.50 18.03 -2.45
CA MET A 385 -24.14 19.18 -3.29
C MET A 385 -22.64 19.43 -3.20
N VAL A 386 -22.01 19.74 -4.33
CA VAL A 386 -20.58 20.04 -4.44
C VAL A 386 -20.39 21.45 -4.98
N THR A 387 -19.49 22.21 -4.35
CA THR A 387 -19.07 23.52 -4.87
C THR A 387 -18.00 23.33 -5.94
N LEU A 388 -18.24 23.79 -7.18
CA LEU A 388 -17.23 23.74 -8.25
C LEU A 388 -16.53 25.11 -8.40
N ALA A 389 -15.33 25.12 -8.99
CA ALA A 389 -14.63 26.36 -9.33
C ALA A 389 -15.27 26.96 -10.60
N SER A 390 -15.85 28.15 -10.49
CA SER A 390 -16.53 28.83 -11.61
C SER A 390 -15.53 29.51 -12.54
N SER A 391 -15.51 29.13 -13.82
CA SER A 391 -14.67 29.77 -14.86
C SER A 391 -15.32 30.98 -15.55
N SER A 392 -16.37 31.56 -14.95
CA SER A 392 -17.08 32.73 -15.52
C SER A 392 -16.19 33.97 -15.51
N SER A 393 -15.80 34.44 -16.70
CA SER A 393 -14.95 35.61 -16.97
C SER A 393 -15.59 36.98 -16.68
N GLY A 394 -16.62 37.02 -15.82
CA GLY A 394 -17.27 38.24 -15.34
C GLY A 394 -17.16 38.33 -13.83
N GLY A 395 -16.52 39.40 -13.33
CA GLY A 395 -16.15 39.55 -11.92
C GLY A 395 -17.31 39.35 -10.94
N GLY A 396 -17.23 38.28 -10.17
CA GLY A 396 -18.20 37.91 -9.13
C GLY A 396 -17.99 36.45 -8.72
N GLY A 397 -17.18 36.23 -7.69
CA GLY A 397 -16.84 34.89 -7.18
C GLY A 397 -18.01 34.20 -6.45
N GLY A 398 -19.07 33.88 -7.18
CA GLY A 398 -20.20 33.11 -6.70
C GLY A 398 -19.85 31.64 -6.58
N VAL A 399 -19.84 31.11 -5.36
CA VAL A 399 -19.70 29.67 -5.11
C VAL A 399 -21.04 29.00 -5.43
N GLU A 400 -21.21 28.55 -6.67
CA GLU A 400 -22.41 27.82 -7.09
C GLU A 400 -22.33 26.35 -6.63
N GLY A 401 -23.35 25.91 -5.89
CA GLY A 401 -23.52 24.52 -5.48
C GLY A 401 -24.16 23.70 -6.59
N VAL A 402 -23.48 22.66 -7.05
CA VAL A 402 -23.92 21.77 -8.12
C VAL A 402 -24.26 20.38 -7.55
N PRO A 403 -25.36 19.72 -7.98
CA PRO A 403 -25.65 18.35 -7.56
C PRO A 403 -24.52 17.39 -7.89
N LEU A 404 -24.16 16.52 -6.94
CA LEU A 404 -23.01 15.61 -7.05
C LEU A 404 -23.02 14.75 -8.34
N LEU A 405 -24.17 14.17 -8.69
CA LEU A 405 -24.31 13.38 -9.93
C LEU A 405 -24.14 14.20 -11.21
N GLN A 406 -24.46 15.50 -11.17
CA GLN A 406 -24.22 16.42 -12.29
C GLN A 406 -22.73 16.75 -12.42
N ALA A 407 -22.03 16.99 -11.29
CA ALA A 407 -20.58 17.19 -11.28
C ALA A 407 -19.82 15.94 -11.77
N ALA A 408 -20.21 14.75 -11.30
CA ALA A 408 -19.66 13.47 -11.79
C ALA A 408 -19.89 13.29 -13.30
N LEU A 409 -21.10 13.61 -13.80
CA LEU A 409 -21.37 13.58 -15.24
C LEU A 409 -20.49 14.57 -16.02
N GLN A 410 -20.23 15.77 -15.50
CA GLN A 410 -19.32 16.72 -16.13
C GLN A 410 -17.90 16.16 -16.24
N VAL A 411 -17.38 15.50 -15.20
CA VAL A 411 -16.07 14.81 -15.24
C VAL A 411 -16.07 13.68 -16.28
N ALA A 412 -17.07 12.80 -16.26
CA ALA A 412 -17.22 11.70 -17.23
C ALA A 412 -17.22 12.19 -18.70
N LEU A 413 -17.90 13.31 -18.97
CA LEU A 413 -18.06 13.86 -20.31
C LEU A 413 -16.93 14.80 -20.76
N CYS A 414 -16.22 15.46 -19.82
CA CYS A 414 -15.39 16.62 -20.12
C CYS A 414 -13.96 16.59 -19.55
N SER A 415 -13.62 15.69 -18.62
CA SER A 415 -12.23 15.58 -18.14
C SER A 415 -11.27 15.21 -19.28
N CYS A 416 -10.03 15.69 -19.20
CA CYS A 416 -8.93 15.26 -20.06
C CYS A 416 -8.34 13.89 -19.65
N SER A 417 -8.58 13.46 -18.42
CA SER A 417 -7.99 12.27 -17.83
C SER A 417 -8.88 11.02 -18.02
N ALA A 418 -8.37 10.01 -18.73
CA ALA A 418 -9.05 8.74 -18.90
C ALA A 418 -9.43 8.03 -17.58
N PRO A 419 -8.56 7.91 -16.55
CA PRO A 419 -8.93 7.28 -15.28
C PRO A 419 -10.11 7.98 -14.58
N GLU A 420 -10.13 9.32 -14.57
CA GLU A 420 -11.24 10.08 -13.99
C GLU A 420 -12.56 9.88 -14.74
N GLN A 421 -12.51 9.87 -16.07
CA GLN A 421 -13.70 9.64 -16.89
C GLN A 421 -14.33 8.27 -16.58
N VAL A 422 -13.49 7.23 -16.48
CA VAL A 422 -13.93 5.87 -16.13
C VAL A 422 -14.47 5.84 -14.71
N ALA A 423 -13.76 6.42 -13.74
CA ALA A 423 -14.19 6.43 -12.34
C ALA A 423 -15.52 7.18 -12.12
N ALA A 424 -15.72 8.31 -12.82
CA ALA A 424 -16.97 9.06 -12.81
C ALA A 424 -18.13 8.28 -13.47
N ASP A 425 -17.89 7.56 -14.58
CA ASP A 425 -18.88 6.66 -15.18
C ASP A 425 -19.26 5.52 -14.23
N ARG A 426 -18.28 4.92 -13.52
CA ARG A 426 -18.54 3.89 -12.50
C ARG A 426 -19.34 4.41 -11.31
N LEU A 427 -19.19 5.68 -10.92
CA LEU A 427 -20.03 6.30 -9.89
C LEU A 427 -21.50 6.44 -10.35
N ILE A 428 -21.73 6.81 -11.61
CA ILE A 428 -23.08 6.88 -12.21
C ILE A 428 -23.67 5.47 -12.35
N GLU A 429 -22.87 4.48 -12.74
CA GLU A 429 -23.25 3.06 -12.80
C GLU A 429 -23.68 2.55 -11.41
N ALA A 430 -22.87 2.80 -10.38
CA ALA A 430 -23.13 2.38 -9.00
C ALA A 430 -24.35 3.08 -8.39
N TYR A 431 -24.67 4.29 -8.80
CA TYR A 431 -25.90 4.99 -8.41
C TYR A 431 -27.17 4.41 -9.08
N CYS A 432 -27.08 4.05 -10.36
CA CYS A 432 -28.21 3.49 -11.13
C CYS A 432 -28.47 2.01 -10.81
N SER A 433 -27.42 1.24 -10.50
CA SER A 433 -27.49 -0.20 -10.24
C SER A 433 -28.42 -0.52 -9.06
N GLY A 434 -29.44 -1.32 -9.31
CA GLY A 434 -30.46 -1.68 -8.31
C GLY A 434 -31.42 -0.55 -7.91
N ASN A 435 -31.39 0.61 -8.59
CA ASN A 435 -32.08 1.84 -8.18
C ASN A 435 -33.04 2.38 -9.25
N PRO A 436 -34.20 1.74 -9.48
CA PRO A 436 -35.17 2.17 -10.50
C PRO A 436 -35.75 3.57 -10.21
N ALA A 437 -35.84 3.98 -8.95
CA ALA A 437 -36.30 5.31 -8.57
C ALA A 437 -35.26 6.40 -8.95
N GLY A 438 -33.98 6.14 -8.70
CA GLY A 438 -32.88 7.02 -9.11
C GLY A 438 -32.73 7.12 -10.62
N GLN A 439 -32.83 5.98 -11.34
CA GLN A 439 -32.89 5.96 -12.80
C GLN A 439 -34.06 6.80 -13.33
N ALA A 440 -35.26 6.64 -12.77
CA ALA A 440 -36.44 7.41 -13.18
C ALA A 440 -36.30 8.92 -12.90
N ALA A 441 -35.65 9.32 -11.82
CA ALA A 441 -35.37 10.73 -11.51
C ALA A 441 -34.40 11.37 -12.54
N LEU A 442 -33.31 10.68 -12.86
CA LEU A 442 -32.36 11.13 -13.89
C LEU A 442 -33.00 11.14 -15.29
N ALA A 443 -33.81 10.13 -15.62
CA ALA A 443 -34.62 10.08 -16.83
C ALA A 443 -35.62 11.25 -16.94
N GLY A 444 -36.27 11.62 -15.84
CA GLY A 444 -37.14 12.80 -15.78
C GLY A 444 -36.43 14.09 -16.17
N SER A 445 -35.15 14.24 -15.78
CA SER A 445 -34.34 15.39 -16.18
C SER A 445 -34.05 15.43 -17.70
N LEU A 446 -33.91 14.27 -18.36
CA LEU A 446 -33.79 14.18 -19.83
C LEU A 446 -35.09 14.62 -20.51
N THR A 447 -36.25 14.16 -20.03
CA THR A 447 -37.55 14.56 -20.60
C THR A 447 -37.81 16.06 -20.42
N GLN A 448 -37.48 16.62 -19.25
CA GLN A 448 -37.61 18.06 -18.99
C GLN A 448 -36.68 18.89 -19.87
N ALA A 449 -35.42 18.48 -20.04
CA ALA A 449 -34.46 19.14 -20.91
C ALA A 449 -34.89 19.09 -22.39
N ALA A 450 -35.43 17.96 -22.87
CA ALA A 450 -35.94 17.82 -24.24
C ALA A 450 -37.20 18.66 -24.51
N ALA A 451 -38.02 18.92 -23.49
CA ALA A 451 -39.22 19.75 -23.61
C ALA A 451 -38.93 21.27 -23.56
N ALA A 452 -37.76 21.68 -23.07
CA ALA A 452 -37.39 23.09 -22.84
C ALA A 452 -37.20 23.86 -24.17
N THR A 453 -38.25 24.51 -24.63
CA THR A 453 -38.35 25.05 -26.01
C THR A 453 -37.74 26.44 -26.22
N THR A 454 -37.03 26.99 -25.22
CA THR A 454 -36.47 28.36 -25.29
C THR A 454 -34.98 28.41 -24.95
N PRO A 455 -34.13 29.07 -25.78
CA PRO A 455 -32.69 29.18 -25.54
C PRO A 455 -32.32 30.16 -24.41
N ALA A 456 -33.30 30.87 -23.83
CA ALA A 456 -33.09 31.83 -22.75
C ALA A 456 -33.02 31.20 -21.35
N ALA A 457 -33.36 29.92 -21.21
CA ALA A 457 -33.20 29.18 -19.96
C ALA A 457 -31.77 28.64 -19.83
N ALA A 458 -30.80 29.51 -19.48
CA ALA A 458 -29.39 29.12 -19.33
C ALA A 458 -29.13 27.98 -18.32
N GLY A 459 -30.10 27.70 -17.44
CA GLY A 459 -30.10 26.55 -16.52
C GLY A 459 -30.61 25.22 -17.10
N SER A 460 -31.06 25.15 -18.36
CA SER A 460 -31.45 23.86 -18.98
C SER A 460 -30.23 23.06 -19.40
N SER A 461 -29.21 23.72 -19.96
CA SER A 461 -27.90 23.16 -20.32
C SER A 461 -27.03 22.79 -19.12
N SER A 462 -27.32 23.28 -17.91
CA SER A 462 -26.64 22.84 -16.69
C SER A 462 -27.23 21.55 -16.10
N SER A 463 -28.51 21.23 -16.36
CA SER A 463 -29.14 20.02 -15.83
C SER A 463 -28.46 18.72 -16.30
N PHE A 464 -28.52 17.65 -15.50
CA PHE A 464 -27.97 16.33 -15.83
C PHE A 464 -28.44 15.85 -17.22
N GLY A 465 -29.74 15.91 -17.48
CA GLY A 465 -30.31 15.57 -18.79
C GLY A 465 -29.90 16.52 -19.92
N GLY A 466 -29.79 17.83 -19.65
CA GLY A 466 -29.35 18.82 -20.62
C GLY A 466 -27.91 18.60 -21.08
N LEU A 467 -26.99 18.29 -20.14
CA LEU A 467 -25.60 17.96 -20.43
C LEU A 467 -25.48 16.73 -21.33
N LEU A 468 -26.24 15.67 -21.04
CA LEU A 468 -26.29 14.45 -21.85
C LEU A 468 -26.79 14.75 -23.27
N LEU A 469 -27.96 15.39 -23.41
CA LEU A 469 -28.54 15.69 -24.73
C LEU A 469 -27.64 16.62 -25.57
N HIS A 470 -26.99 17.60 -24.93
CA HIS A 470 -26.03 18.49 -25.58
C HIS A 470 -24.81 17.74 -26.12
N ARG A 471 -24.19 16.84 -25.34
CA ARG A 471 -23.03 16.04 -25.77
C ARG A 471 -23.38 14.91 -26.74
N LEU A 472 -24.61 14.37 -26.69
CA LEU A 472 -25.09 13.41 -27.71
C LEU A 472 -25.29 14.09 -29.06
N GLY A 473 -25.82 15.31 -29.06
CA GLY A 473 -26.13 16.10 -30.26
C GLY A 473 -24.94 16.76 -30.95
N SER A 474 -23.74 16.75 -30.37
CA SER A 474 -22.53 17.28 -31.03
C SER A 474 -22.08 16.34 -32.16
N GLN A 475 -21.95 16.88 -33.38
CA GLN A 475 -21.53 16.16 -34.58
C GLN A 475 -20.36 16.89 -35.25
N GLY A 476 -19.29 16.18 -35.61
CA GLY A 476 -18.19 16.74 -36.41
C GLY A 476 -16.84 16.08 -36.13
N ALA A 477 -16.11 16.62 -35.16
CA ALA A 477 -14.72 16.27 -34.86
C ALA A 477 -14.58 14.95 -34.09
N PRO A 478 -13.40 14.27 -34.14
CA PRO A 478 -13.16 13.05 -33.35
C PRO A 478 -13.36 13.24 -31.84
N LEU A 479 -13.02 14.42 -31.31
CA LEU A 479 -13.24 14.81 -29.90
C LEU A 479 -14.73 14.93 -29.54
N GLU A 480 -15.57 15.43 -30.46
CA GLU A 480 -17.02 15.52 -30.29
C GLU A 480 -17.67 14.13 -30.37
N LEU A 481 -17.17 13.28 -31.27
CA LEU A 481 -17.60 11.89 -31.40
C LEU A 481 -17.27 11.07 -30.14
N ALA A 482 -16.11 11.30 -29.54
CA ALA A 482 -15.70 10.74 -28.25
C ALA A 482 -16.49 11.31 -27.05
N ALA A 483 -16.98 12.56 -27.12
CA ALA A 483 -17.90 13.11 -26.12
C ALA A 483 -19.31 12.50 -26.25
N SER A 484 -19.80 12.33 -27.49
CA SER A 484 -21.08 11.68 -27.79
C SER A 484 -21.08 10.21 -27.36
N SER A 485 -20.00 9.47 -27.56
CA SER A 485 -19.89 8.08 -27.08
C SER A 485 -19.85 7.99 -25.55
N ARG A 486 -19.20 8.93 -24.85
CA ARG A 486 -19.22 8.98 -23.37
C ARG A 486 -20.61 9.33 -22.83
N ALA A 487 -21.34 10.21 -23.51
CA ALA A 487 -22.75 10.45 -23.19
C ALA A 487 -23.64 9.23 -23.47
N ALA A 488 -23.32 8.41 -24.48
CA ALA A 488 -23.99 7.14 -24.72
C ALA A 488 -23.68 6.09 -23.63
N ALA A 489 -22.45 6.01 -23.14
CA ALA A 489 -22.10 5.17 -21.97
C ALA A 489 -22.92 5.58 -20.73
N ALA A 490 -22.93 6.87 -20.40
CA ALA A 490 -23.70 7.39 -19.26
C ALA A 490 -25.22 7.15 -19.41
N LEU A 491 -25.78 7.29 -20.63
CA LEU A 491 -27.18 6.91 -20.91
C LEU A 491 -27.45 5.42 -20.69
N SER A 492 -26.48 4.55 -20.96
CA SER A 492 -26.67 3.10 -20.87
C SER A 492 -26.99 2.61 -19.43
N HIS A 493 -26.61 3.38 -18.41
CA HIS A 493 -26.95 3.10 -17.01
C HIS A 493 -28.42 3.44 -16.68
N LEU A 494 -29.05 4.35 -17.42
CA LEU A 494 -30.50 4.64 -17.36
C LEU A 494 -31.31 3.64 -18.21
N VAL A 495 -30.68 3.23 -19.32
CA VAL A 495 -30.83 1.98 -20.09
C VAL A 495 -31.19 0.73 -19.30
N ALA A 496 -30.18 0.32 -18.54
CA ALA A 496 -30.07 -0.98 -17.90
C ALA A 496 -31.28 -1.30 -17.02
N SER A 497 -31.92 -2.44 -17.31
CA SER A 497 -33.06 -2.98 -16.56
C SER A 497 -34.33 -2.10 -16.54
N SER A 498 -34.45 -1.08 -17.40
CA SER A 498 -35.63 -0.20 -17.46
C SER A 498 -36.32 -0.21 -18.85
N PRO A 499 -37.33 -1.07 -19.09
CA PRO A 499 -38.08 -1.08 -20.35
C PRO A 499 -38.90 0.21 -20.55
N ALA A 500 -39.28 0.88 -19.47
CA ALA A 500 -39.88 2.21 -19.53
C ALA A 500 -38.93 3.20 -20.21
N MET A 501 -37.65 3.22 -19.81
CA MET A 501 -36.65 4.12 -20.40
C MET A 501 -36.37 3.80 -21.86
N GLN A 502 -36.30 2.51 -22.23
CA GLN A 502 -36.17 2.08 -23.64
C GLN A 502 -37.26 2.72 -24.52
N SER A 503 -38.52 2.74 -24.06
CA SER A 503 -39.64 3.37 -24.77
C SER A 503 -39.60 4.91 -24.74
N GLN A 504 -39.19 5.50 -23.62
CA GLN A 504 -39.10 6.96 -23.47
C GLN A 504 -38.02 7.56 -24.39
N LEU A 505 -36.85 6.93 -24.49
CA LEU A 505 -35.80 7.37 -25.43
C LEU A 505 -36.27 7.36 -26.89
N LEU A 506 -37.16 6.42 -27.28
CA LEU A 506 -37.72 6.39 -28.64
C LEU A 506 -38.61 7.60 -28.93
N SER A 507 -39.22 8.20 -27.89
CA SER A 507 -40.07 9.39 -28.02
C SER A 507 -39.30 10.73 -28.00
N LEU A 508 -38.00 10.73 -27.65
CA LEU A 508 -37.22 11.96 -27.54
C LEU A 508 -36.86 12.54 -28.91
N GLN A 509 -37.14 13.84 -29.06
CA GLN A 509 -36.74 14.65 -30.21
C GLN A 509 -35.63 15.62 -29.78
N LEU A 510 -34.39 15.35 -30.21
CA LEU A 510 -33.26 16.25 -30.04
C LEU A 510 -33.43 17.48 -30.93
N GLN A 511 -33.44 18.67 -30.33
CA GLN A 511 -33.28 19.93 -31.04
C GLN A 511 -31.79 20.19 -31.28
N LEU A 512 -31.30 19.95 -32.50
CA LEU A 512 -29.93 20.30 -32.88
C LEU A 512 -29.79 21.83 -32.99
N GLN A 513 -28.88 22.43 -32.21
CA GLN A 513 -28.71 23.88 -32.17
C GLN A 513 -28.04 24.43 -33.45
N PRO A 514 -28.49 25.59 -33.96
CA PRO A 514 -27.92 26.22 -35.16
C PRO A 514 -26.65 27.04 -34.82
N GLY A 515 -25.53 26.35 -34.58
CA GLY A 515 -24.26 26.99 -34.23
C GLY A 515 -23.06 26.66 -35.13
N ALA A 516 -23.18 25.67 -36.01
CA ALA A 516 -22.07 25.19 -36.84
C ALA A 516 -21.98 25.91 -38.21
N ALA A 517 -20.78 25.93 -38.80
CA ALA A 517 -20.52 26.61 -40.07
C ALA A 517 -21.45 26.14 -41.21
N GLN A 518 -21.69 27.03 -42.18
CA GLN A 518 -22.73 26.92 -43.21
C GLN A 518 -22.71 25.59 -44.02
N GLN A 519 -21.54 24.94 -44.13
CA GLN A 519 -21.36 23.63 -44.76
C GLN A 519 -21.79 22.45 -43.87
N GLN A 520 -21.52 22.53 -42.56
CA GLN A 520 -21.95 21.56 -41.55
C GLN A 520 -23.45 21.66 -41.30
N GLN A 521 -24.03 22.87 -41.43
CA GLN A 521 -25.48 23.08 -41.34
C GLN A 521 -26.27 22.37 -42.46
N GLN A 522 -25.68 22.24 -43.66
CA GLN A 522 -26.28 21.49 -44.76
C GLN A 522 -26.29 19.97 -44.49
N GLN A 523 -25.29 19.45 -43.78
CA GLN A 523 -25.21 18.04 -43.36
C GLN A 523 -26.12 17.75 -42.15
N LEU A 524 -26.20 18.67 -41.18
CA LEU A 524 -27.15 18.63 -40.06
C LEU A 524 -28.60 18.64 -40.55
N GLN A 525 -28.92 19.46 -41.56
CA GLN A 525 -30.25 19.45 -42.19
C GLN A 525 -30.54 18.17 -42.98
N GLN A 526 -29.53 17.52 -43.57
CA GLN A 526 -29.73 16.21 -44.20
C GLN A 526 -30.06 15.13 -43.17
N VAL A 527 -29.36 15.07 -42.03
CA VAL A 527 -29.67 14.09 -40.96
C VAL A 527 -31.01 14.38 -40.29
N ALA A 528 -31.32 15.65 -40.01
CA ALA A 528 -32.59 16.04 -39.38
C ALA A 528 -33.81 15.92 -40.31
N ALA A 529 -33.67 16.19 -41.61
CA ALA A 529 -34.73 15.99 -42.60
C ALA A 529 -34.87 14.54 -43.08
N ALA A 530 -33.87 13.68 -42.82
CA ALA A 530 -33.92 12.26 -43.18
C ALA A 530 -34.62 11.38 -42.13
N VAL A 531 -34.88 11.86 -40.90
CA VAL A 531 -35.56 11.09 -39.84
C VAL A 531 -36.85 10.49 -40.41
N PRO A 532 -36.91 9.16 -40.66
CA PRO A 532 -38.08 8.57 -41.27
C PRO A 532 -39.24 8.59 -40.27
N ALA A 533 -40.47 8.61 -40.78
CA ALA A 533 -41.66 8.53 -39.94
C ALA A 533 -41.59 7.27 -39.03
N GLY A 534 -41.37 7.47 -37.73
CA GLY A 534 -41.25 6.40 -36.75
C GLY A 534 -39.83 5.87 -36.46
N ALA A 535 -38.77 6.67 -36.65
CA ALA A 535 -37.47 6.43 -35.99
C ALA A 535 -37.12 7.56 -35.00
N SER A 536 -36.38 7.24 -33.94
CA SER A 536 -36.03 8.22 -32.91
C SER A 536 -34.75 8.98 -33.28
N SER A 537 -34.71 10.28 -32.95
CA SER A 537 -33.58 11.16 -33.26
C SER A 537 -32.27 10.66 -32.64
N VAL A 538 -32.32 10.22 -31.37
CA VAL A 538 -31.18 9.66 -30.62
C VAL A 538 -30.63 8.41 -31.31
N MET A 539 -31.48 7.51 -31.79
CA MET A 539 -31.05 6.25 -32.38
C MET A 539 -30.39 6.42 -33.75
N VAL A 540 -30.90 7.36 -34.58
CA VAL A 540 -30.25 7.73 -35.85
C VAL A 540 -28.85 8.29 -35.61
N LEU A 541 -28.67 9.11 -34.58
CA LEU A 541 -27.35 9.64 -34.19
C LEU A 541 -26.42 8.52 -33.71
N CYS A 542 -26.85 7.66 -32.79
CA CYS A 542 -26.02 6.56 -32.30
C CYS A 542 -25.60 5.59 -33.42
N ALA A 543 -26.52 5.26 -34.35
CA ALA A 543 -26.21 4.42 -35.52
C ALA A 543 -25.22 5.10 -36.48
N SER A 544 -25.39 6.40 -36.74
CA SER A 544 -24.49 7.19 -37.59
C SER A 544 -23.08 7.30 -36.99
N HIS A 545 -22.99 7.63 -35.70
CA HIS A 545 -21.72 7.76 -34.96
C HIS A 545 -20.97 6.44 -34.88
N LEU A 546 -21.66 5.32 -34.59
CA LEU A 546 -21.07 3.98 -34.63
C LEU A 546 -20.54 3.64 -36.03
N GLY A 547 -21.32 3.95 -37.08
CA GLY A 547 -20.90 3.78 -38.47
C GLY A 547 -19.64 4.55 -38.81
N GLN A 548 -19.53 5.82 -38.40
CA GLN A 548 -18.34 6.65 -38.61
C GLN A 548 -17.10 6.08 -37.91
N LEU A 549 -17.20 5.73 -36.62
CA LEU A 549 -16.08 5.18 -35.84
C LEU A 549 -15.51 3.90 -36.47
N VAL A 550 -16.38 2.97 -36.85
CA VAL A 550 -15.98 1.64 -37.32
C VAL A 550 -15.72 1.59 -38.85
N THR A 551 -16.15 2.58 -39.63
CA THR A 551 -15.72 2.70 -41.05
C THR A 551 -14.49 3.58 -41.24
N GLN A 552 -14.46 4.77 -40.66
CA GLN A 552 -13.50 5.82 -41.01
C GLN A 552 -12.30 5.90 -40.05
N GLN A 553 -12.47 5.57 -38.76
CA GLN A 553 -11.46 5.86 -37.73
C GLN A 553 -10.78 4.65 -37.09
N ARG A 554 -10.95 3.43 -37.62
CA ARG A 554 -10.44 2.14 -37.10
C ARG A 554 -8.95 2.03 -36.69
N ARG A 555 -8.12 3.04 -36.92
CA ARG A 555 -6.69 3.05 -36.58
C ARG A 555 -6.35 3.79 -35.28
N GLN A 556 -7.32 4.40 -34.60
CA GLN A 556 -7.08 5.13 -33.35
C GLN A 556 -7.61 4.35 -32.14
N PRO A 557 -6.84 4.20 -31.03
CA PRO A 557 -7.30 3.45 -29.86
C PRO A 557 -8.57 4.07 -29.25
N GLY A 558 -8.65 5.41 -29.18
CA GLY A 558 -9.82 6.14 -28.70
C GLY A 558 -11.11 5.87 -29.49
N SER A 559 -11.02 5.54 -30.80
CA SER A 559 -12.22 5.21 -31.57
C SER A 559 -12.80 3.84 -31.23
N VAL A 560 -11.95 2.91 -30.74
CA VAL A 560 -12.37 1.58 -30.28
C VAL A 560 -13.16 1.70 -28.96
N ALA A 561 -12.64 2.46 -28.00
CA ALA A 561 -13.35 2.76 -26.75
C ALA A 561 -14.68 3.50 -27.01
N ALA A 562 -14.69 4.49 -27.90
CA ALA A 562 -15.90 5.19 -28.31
C ALA A 562 -16.94 4.26 -28.98
N ALA A 563 -16.49 3.33 -29.83
CA ALA A 563 -17.38 2.34 -30.45
C ALA A 563 -17.94 1.37 -29.41
N ALA A 564 -17.13 0.87 -28.48
CA ALA A 564 -17.57 0.00 -27.39
C ALA A 564 -18.63 0.67 -26.49
N ALA A 565 -18.48 1.97 -26.20
CA ALA A 565 -19.45 2.76 -25.43
C ALA A 565 -20.81 2.91 -26.14
N LEU A 566 -20.81 3.16 -27.46
CA LEU A 566 -22.04 3.18 -28.26
C LEU A 566 -22.69 1.79 -28.39
N LEU A 567 -21.88 0.74 -28.55
CA LEU A 567 -22.36 -0.64 -28.59
C LEU A 567 -22.95 -1.07 -27.24
N ARG A 568 -22.39 -0.63 -26.10
CA ARG A 568 -22.96 -0.83 -24.76
C ARG A 568 -24.39 -0.29 -24.67
N LEU A 569 -24.61 0.97 -25.09
CA LEU A 569 -25.96 1.55 -25.14
C LEU A 569 -26.89 0.78 -26.07
N LEU A 570 -26.46 0.49 -27.30
CA LEU A 570 -27.32 -0.16 -28.30
C LEU A 570 -27.71 -1.59 -27.89
N LEU A 571 -26.78 -2.38 -27.34
CA LEU A 571 -27.08 -3.73 -26.86
C LEU A 571 -28.08 -3.70 -25.70
N LEU A 572 -27.93 -2.77 -24.73
CA LEU A 572 -28.86 -2.62 -23.61
C LEU A 572 -30.24 -2.02 -24.03
N TRP A 573 -30.28 -1.23 -25.10
CA TRP A 573 -31.52 -0.60 -25.59
C TRP A 573 -32.33 -1.52 -26.50
N LEU A 574 -31.69 -2.30 -27.38
CA LEU A 574 -32.38 -3.23 -28.27
C LEU A 574 -32.85 -4.50 -27.55
N HIS A 575 -32.13 -4.93 -26.51
CA HIS A 575 -32.43 -6.17 -25.80
C HIS A 575 -33.84 -6.17 -25.19
N GLY A 576 -34.65 -7.14 -25.64
CA GLY A 576 -36.05 -7.30 -25.24
C GLY A 576 -37.00 -6.24 -25.81
N CYS A 577 -36.58 -5.38 -26.74
CA CYS A 577 -37.34 -4.22 -27.21
C CYS A 577 -37.53 -4.19 -28.74
N PRO A 578 -38.51 -4.92 -29.30
CA PRO A 578 -38.77 -4.94 -30.75
C PRO A 578 -38.96 -3.55 -31.39
N PRO A 579 -39.67 -2.57 -30.77
CA PRO A 579 -39.78 -1.22 -31.33
C PRO A 579 -38.43 -0.50 -31.48
N ALA A 580 -37.48 -0.75 -30.57
CA ALA A 580 -36.13 -0.22 -30.67
C ALA A 580 -35.35 -0.89 -31.80
N VAL A 581 -35.49 -2.22 -31.98
CA VAL A 581 -34.91 -2.95 -33.11
C VAL A 581 -35.45 -2.44 -34.45
N THR A 582 -36.76 -2.23 -34.58
CA THR A 582 -37.34 -1.69 -35.82
C THR A 582 -36.85 -0.27 -36.11
N ALA A 583 -36.78 0.60 -35.09
CA ALA A 583 -36.25 1.95 -35.26
C ALA A 583 -34.76 1.95 -35.64
N PHE A 584 -33.97 1.01 -35.11
CA PHE A 584 -32.55 0.85 -35.41
C PHE A 584 -32.33 0.35 -36.84
N LEU A 585 -33.07 -0.67 -37.27
CA LEU A 585 -33.03 -1.17 -38.64
C LEU A 585 -33.41 -0.08 -39.67
N ARG A 586 -34.39 0.78 -39.36
CA ARG A 586 -34.71 1.96 -40.19
C ARG A 586 -33.58 3.00 -40.24
N ALA A 587 -32.93 3.26 -39.11
CA ALA A 587 -31.80 4.19 -39.06
C ALA A 587 -30.62 3.68 -39.91
N VAL A 588 -30.23 2.42 -39.73
CA VAL A 588 -29.12 1.77 -40.46
C VAL A 588 -29.39 1.70 -41.96
N ALA A 589 -30.64 1.48 -42.38
CA ALA A 589 -31.01 1.44 -43.80
C ALA A 589 -30.70 2.75 -44.57
N GLN A 590 -30.55 3.88 -43.87
CA GLN A 590 -30.18 5.17 -44.47
C GLN A 590 -28.70 5.54 -44.28
N THR A 591 -28.05 5.12 -43.19
CA THR A 591 -26.70 5.58 -42.80
C THR A 591 -25.53 4.75 -43.36
N SER A 592 -25.66 4.19 -44.58
CA SER A 592 -24.74 3.23 -45.25
C SER A 592 -24.98 1.75 -44.86
N PRO A 593 -24.82 0.76 -45.77
CA PRO A 593 -24.96 -0.69 -45.50
C PRO A 593 -23.85 -1.29 -44.60
N PHE A 594 -23.46 -0.55 -43.57
CA PHE A 594 -22.26 -0.73 -42.78
C PHE A 594 -22.26 -1.99 -41.90
N LEU A 595 -23.36 -2.32 -41.21
CA LEU A 595 -23.36 -3.42 -40.22
C LEU A 595 -23.12 -4.79 -40.86
N VAL A 596 -23.83 -5.09 -41.95
CA VAL A 596 -23.72 -6.38 -42.65
C VAL A 596 -22.32 -6.55 -43.26
N ASP A 597 -21.78 -5.52 -43.90
CA ASP A 597 -20.43 -5.57 -44.47
C ASP A 597 -19.31 -5.55 -43.41
N SER A 598 -19.59 -5.03 -42.21
CA SER A 598 -18.65 -5.06 -41.07
C SER A 598 -18.60 -6.39 -40.34
N VAL A 599 -19.68 -7.17 -40.35
CA VAL A 599 -19.65 -8.55 -39.83
C VAL A 599 -19.16 -9.53 -40.90
N ARG A 600 -19.53 -9.38 -42.18
CA ARG A 600 -18.95 -10.13 -43.32
C ARG A 600 -17.43 -9.96 -43.40
N GLY A 601 -17.01 -8.71 -43.33
CA GLY A 601 -15.63 -8.31 -43.48
C GLY A 601 -15.07 -8.41 -44.89
N SER A 602 -14.95 -7.25 -45.55
CA SER A 602 -13.72 -6.97 -46.31
C SER A 602 -12.50 -6.76 -45.38
N ASN A 603 -12.66 -6.87 -44.04
CA ASN A 603 -11.58 -6.83 -43.05
C ASN A 603 -11.93 -7.42 -41.66
N ALA A 604 -12.96 -8.25 -41.49
CA ALA A 604 -13.43 -8.71 -40.15
C ALA A 604 -13.30 -10.22 -39.91
N CYS A 605 -13.55 -11.05 -40.93
CA CYS A 605 -13.42 -12.51 -40.86
C CYS A 605 -12.19 -13.07 -41.62
N SER A 606 -11.32 -12.20 -42.14
CA SER A 606 -9.98 -12.61 -42.59
C SER A 606 -9.01 -12.61 -41.41
N GLY A 607 -8.35 -13.74 -41.16
CA GLY A 607 -7.32 -13.89 -40.13
C GLY A 607 -5.99 -13.16 -40.39
N SER A 608 -5.91 -12.26 -41.38
CA SER A 608 -4.66 -11.61 -41.82
C SER A 608 -4.59 -10.08 -41.61
N ALA A 609 -5.54 -9.47 -40.89
CA ALA A 609 -5.55 -8.01 -40.64
C ALA A 609 -5.14 -7.67 -39.18
N PRO A 610 -3.93 -7.14 -38.92
CA PRO A 610 -3.36 -7.01 -37.57
C PRO A 610 -3.82 -5.77 -36.78
N SER A 611 -5.10 -5.39 -36.82
CA SER A 611 -5.59 -4.13 -36.18
C SER A 611 -7.07 -4.07 -35.78
N ASN A 612 -7.73 -5.21 -35.55
CA ASN A 612 -9.11 -5.22 -35.03
C ASN A 612 -9.14 -5.71 -33.57
N ASN A 613 -9.59 -4.88 -32.62
CA ASN A 613 -9.91 -5.33 -31.26
C ASN A 613 -11.04 -6.40 -31.33
N PRO A 614 -10.82 -7.63 -30.81
CA PRO A 614 -11.77 -8.73 -30.96
C PRO A 614 -13.03 -8.55 -30.10
N ALA A 615 -12.96 -7.87 -28.95
CA ALA A 615 -14.13 -7.59 -28.12
C ALA A 615 -15.16 -6.72 -28.86
N THR A 616 -14.71 -5.64 -29.52
CA THR A 616 -15.58 -4.78 -30.33
C THR A 616 -16.24 -5.56 -31.48
N ARG A 617 -15.52 -6.51 -32.09
CA ARG A 617 -16.06 -7.39 -33.13
C ARG A 617 -17.12 -8.34 -32.58
N GLY A 618 -16.88 -8.93 -31.39
CA GLY A 618 -17.87 -9.76 -30.68
C GLY A 618 -19.14 -8.98 -30.33
N MET A 619 -19.02 -7.74 -29.85
CA MET A 619 -20.15 -6.86 -29.56
C MET A 619 -20.96 -6.47 -30.82
N LEU A 620 -20.32 -6.27 -31.97
CA LEU A 620 -21.00 -6.07 -33.25
C LEU A 620 -21.75 -7.33 -33.72
N ALA A 621 -21.18 -8.52 -33.52
CA ALA A 621 -21.84 -9.79 -33.82
C ALA A 621 -23.06 -10.03 -32.91
N LEU A 622 -22.97 -9.67 -31.62
CA LEU A 622 -24.10 -9.67 -30.69
C LEU A 622 -25.20 -8.70 -31.12
N LEU A 623 -24.85 -7.50 -31.58
CA LEU A 623 -25.84 -6.50 -32.02
C LEU A 623 -26.63 -6.99 -33.25
N LEU A 624 -25.96 -7.67 -34.19
CA LEU A 624 -26.62 -8.33 -35.32
C LEU A 624 -27.51 -9.50 -34.86
N GLY A 625 -27.05 -10.27 -33.88
CA GLY A 625 -27.81 -11.37 -33.28
C GLY A 625 -29.07 -10.91 -32.55
N GLU A 626 -28.98 -9.83 -31.78
CA GLU A 626 -30.12 -9.15 -31.15
C GLU A 626 -31.13 -8.63 -32.18
N CYS A 627 -30.65 -8.00 -33.27
CA CYS A 627 -31.53 -7.61 -34.38
C CYS A 627 -32.24 -8.82 -35.00
N ALA A 628 -31.54 -9.95 -35.21
CA ALA A 628 -32.17 -11.17 -35.72
C ALA A 628 -33.11 -11.84 -34.69
N ALA A 629 -32.84 -11.70 -33.39
CA ALA A 629 -33.62 -12.30 -32.30
C ALA A 629 -34.95 -11.58 -32.01
N TYR A 630 -35.05 -10.28 -32.33
CA TYR A 630 -36.17 -9.41 -31.94
C TYR A 630 -36.75 -8.55 -33.09
N ALA A 631 -36.38 -8.80 -34.36
CA ALA A 631 -36.97 -8.10 -35.50
C ALA A 631 -38.43 -8.50 -35.76
N GLU A 632 -39.31 -7.50 -35.87
CA GLU A 632 -40.70 -7.64 -36.32
C GLU A 632 -40.86 -7.29 -37.81
N ASP A 633 -41.87 -7.87 -38.46
CA ASP A 633 -42.21 -7.62 -39.87
C ASP A 633 -42.83 -6.21 -40.06
N ALA A 634 -41.97 -5.20 -40.16
CA ALA A 634 -42.36 -3.82 -40.42
C ALA A 634 -41.95 -3.33 -41.81
N ALA A 635 -42.74 -2.38 -42.35
CA ALA A 635 -42.45 -1.79 -43.66
C ALA A 635 -41.09 -1.07 -43.68
N GLY A 636 -40.24 -1.44 -44.64
CA GLY A 636 -38.92 -0.85 -44.86
C GLY A 636 -37.77 -1.43 -44.03
N THR A 637 -38.01 -2.50 -43.24
CA THR A 637 -36.97 -3.21 -42.47
C THR A 637 -36.87 -4.67 -42.90
N PRO A 638 -35.67 -5.30 -42.82
CA PRO A 638 -35.53 -6.73 -43.09
C PRO A 638 -36.24 -7.57 -42.03
N SER A 639 -36.87 -8.67 -42.44
CA SER A 639 -37.52 -9.60 -41.50
C SER A 639 -36.51 -10.46 -40.73
N GLN A 640 -36.93 -11.05 -39.61
CA GLN A 640 -36.13 -12.01 -38.84
C GLN A 640 -35.53 -13.11 -39.73
N GLN A 641 -36.33 -13.72 -40.61
CA GLN A 641 -35.85 -14.76 -41.51
C GLN A 641 -34.81 -14.24 -42.52
N GLN A 642 -34.97 -13.01 -43.03
CA GLN A 642 -33.99 -12.39 -43.93
C GLN A 642 -32.65 -12.10 -43.22
N LEU A 643 -32.69 -11.74 -41.94
CA LEU A 643 -31.48 -11.54 -41.13
C LEU A 643 -30.78 -12.85 -40.80
N LEU A 644 -31.52 -13.92 -40.47
CA LEU A 644 -30.96 -15.26 -40.24
C LEU A 644 -30.38 -15.86 -41.54
N ASP A 645 -31.10 -15.77 -42.66
CA ASP A 645 -30.60 -16.14 -44.00
C ASP A 645 -29.34 -15.33 -44.38
N ALA A 646 -29.26 -14.06 -43.97
CA ALA A 646 -28.06 -13.24 -44.19
C ALA A 646 -26.89 -13.75 -43.33
N ILE A 647 -27.09 -14.04 -42.05
CA ILE A 647 -26.04 -14.61 -41.18
C ILE A 647 -25.51 -15.92 -41.79
N ASP A 648 -26.41 -16.83 -42.18
CA ASP A 648 -26.06 -18.14 -42.73
C ASP A 648 -25.34 -18.04 -44.08
N ARG A 649 -25.90 -17.32 -45.06
CA ARG A 649 -25.35 -17.23 -46.42
C ARG A 649 -24.16 -16.29 -46.57
N GLN A 650 -23.95 -15.35 -45.65
CA GLN A 650 -22.99 -14.25 -45.84
C GLN A 650 -21.83 -14.25 -44.84
N ILE A 651 -22.02 -14.84 -43.66
CA ILE A 651 -20.97 -14.96 -42.62
C ILE A 651 -20.65 -16.44 -42.38
N GLY A 652 -21.68 -17.29 -42.34
CA GLY A 652 -21.59 -18.70 -42.01
C GLY A 652 -21.61 -18.94 -40.50
N GLN A 653 -22.46 -19.86 -40.05
CA GLN A 653 -22.75 -20.07 -38.61
C GLN A 653 -21.48 -20.35 -37.78
N GLN A 654 -20.53 -21.14 -38.31
CA GLN A 654 -19.28 -21.47 -37.61
C GLN A 654 -18.39 -20.23 -37.39
N GLN A 655 -18.29 -19.35 -38.37
CA GLN A 655 -17.49 -18.12 -38.28
C GLN A 655 -18.17 -17.08 -37.37
N TYR A 656 -19.50 -17.02 -37.37
CA TYR A 656 -20.28 -16.22 -36.43
C TYR A 656 -20.05 -16.67 -34.99
N LEU A 657 -20.15 -17.98 -34.71
CA LEU A 657 -19.87 -18.55 -33.39
C LEU A 657 -18.42 -18.29 -32.93
N ALA A 658 -17.43 -18.54 -33.79
CA ALA A 658 -16.03 -18.26 -33.48
C ALA A 658 -15.77 -16.78 -33.14
N THR A 659 -16.54 -15.87 -33.73
CA THR A 659 -16.47 -14.42 -33.42
C THR A 659 -17.09 -14.08 -32.06
N LEU A 660 -18.12 -14.81 -31.62
CA LEU A 660 -18.69 -14.70 -30.27
C LEU A 660 -17.78 -15.34 -29.21
N ASP A 661 -17.23 -16.52 -29.48
CA ASP A 661 -16.31 -17.22 -28.56
C ASP A 661 -15.03 -16.38 -28.32
N GLY A 662 -14.61 -15.57 -29.30
CA GLY A 662 -13.53 -14.58 -29.15
C GLY A 662 -13.78 -13.44 -28.16
N LEU A 663 -15.00 -13.28 -27.64
CA LEU A 663 -15.33 -12.32 -26.57
C LEU A 663 -15.02 -12.88 -25.17
N ALA A 664 -14.97 -14.22 -25.02
CA ALA A 664 -14.76 -14.91 -23.74
C ALA A 664 -13.54 -14.43 -22.91
N PRO A 665 -12.32 -14.22 -23.46
CA PRO A 665 -11.19 -13.76 -22.67
C PRO A 665 -11.39 -12.35 -22.09
N HIS A 666 -12.08 -11.46 -22.79
CA HIS A 666 -12.38 -10.10 -22.30
C HIS A 666 -13.46 -10.11 -21.21
N LEU A 667 -14.45 -11.02 -21.29
CA LEU A 667 -15.44 -11.23 -20.23
C LEU A 667 -14.80 -11.84 -18.97
N ALA A 668 -13.87 -12.77 -19.14
CA ALA A 668 -13.11 -13.35 -18.03
C ALA A 668 -12.20 -12.31 -17.35
N ALA A 669 -11.51 -11.46 -18.12
CA ALA A 669 -10.70 -10.36 -17.58
C ALA A 669 -11.55 -9.33 -16.79
N ALA A 670 -12.80 -9.07 -17.22
CA ALA A 670 -13.71 -8.18 -16.51
C ALA A 670 -14.31 -8.78 -15.22
N GLY A 671 -14.35 -10.12 -15.10
CA GLY A 671 -14.85 -10.83 -13.91
C GLY A 671 -13.75 -11.29 -12.93
N GLY A 672 -12.51 -11.39 -13.38
CA GLY A 672 -11.38 -11.85 -12.58
C GLY A 672 -10.75 -10.73 -11.77
N THR A 673 -10.75 -10.86 -10.43
CA THR A 673 -9.74 -10.20 -9.59
C THR A 673 -8.40 -10.88 -9.83
N THR A 674 -7.71 -10.54 -10.93
CA THR A 674 -6.39 -11.09 -11.24
C THR A 674 -5.36 -10.60 -10.24
N GLY A 675 -5.11 -11.42 -9.21
CA GLY A 675 -4.03 -11.25 -8.24
C GLY A 675 -2.64 -11.51 -8.85
N SER A 676 -2.32 -10.86 -9.97
CA SER A 676 -0.94 -10.75 -10.45
C SER A 676 -0.28 -9.57 -9.73
N SER A 677 0.30 -9.84 -8.57
CA SER A 677 1.01 -8.89 -7.71
C SER A 677 2.39 -8.50 -8.26
N SER A 678 2.47 -8.17 -9.56
CA SER A 678 3.72 -7.85 -10.25
C SER A 678 3.52 -6.65 -11.18
N SER A 679 4.23 -5.56 -10.86
CA SER A 679 4.17 -4.22 -11.48
C SER A 679 2.87 -3.44 -11.24
N SER A 680 3.05 -2.18 -10.84
CA SER A 680 2.07 -1.10 -10.81
C SER A 680 1.66 -0.63 -12.21
N SER A 681 1.43 -1.58 -13.13
CA SER A 681 0.97 -1.32 -14.49
C SER A 681 -0.55 -1.12 -14.52
N SER A 682 -0.95 0.11 -14.18
CA SER A 682 -2.19 0.76 -14.59
C SER A 682 -3.46 -0.11 -14.67
N ILE A 683 -4.34 0.06 -13.67
CA ILE A 683 -5.77 -0.31 -13.74
C ILE A 683 -6.49 0.36 -14.96
N PHE A 684 -5.82 1.31 -15.62
CA PHE A 684 -6.30 2.16 -16.70
C PHE A 684 -5.59 1.90 -18.04
N GLY A 685 -5.19 0.66 -18.33
CA GLY A 685 -4.68 0.28 -19.66
C GLY A 685 -5.67 0.60 -20.79
N GLU A 686 -5.16 0.90 -21.99
CA GLU A 686 -5.94 1.44 -23.13
C GLU A 686 -7.03 0.50 -23.73
N GLU A 687 -7.24 -0.69 -23.16
CA GLU A 687 -8.34 -1.58 -23.53
C GLU A 687 -9.68 -1.06 -22.97
N PRO A 688 -10.82 -1.25 -23.68
CA PRO A 688 -12.13 -0.85 -23.18
C PRO A 688 -12.52 -1.67 -21.94
N SER A 689 -12.35 -1.08 -20.75
CA SER A 689 -12.59 -1.72 -19.45
C SER A 689 -14.08 -1.96 -19.19
N LEU A 690 -14.58 -3.06 -19.73
CA LEU A 690 -15.93 -3.59 -19.50
C LEU A 690 -16.22 -3.60 -17.99
N SER A 691 -17.32 -2.98 -17.57
CA SER A 691 -17.76 -3.11 -16.18
C SER A 691 -18.27 -4.53 -15.93
N PRO A 692 -17.94 -5.18 -14.81
CA PRO A 692 -18.37 -6.55 -14.56
C PRO A 692 -19.90 -6.76 -14.60
N ALA A 693 -20.69 -5.74 -14.27
CA ALA A 693 -22.15 -5.76 -14.47
C ALA A 693 -22.53 -5.89 -15.96
N PHE A 694 -21.91 -5.09 -16.84
CA PHE A 694 -22.09 -5.20 -18.28
C PHE A 694 -21.46 -6.48 -18.85
N ALA A 695 -20.34 -6.97 -18.31
CA ALA A 695 -19.75 -8.25 -18.69
C ALA A 695 -20.69 -9.42 -18.35
N ALA A 696 -21.33 -9.42 -17.17
CA ALA A 696 -22.33 -10.41 -16.80
C ALA A 696 -23.57 -10.37 -17.73
N PHE A 697 -24.02 -9.16 -18.10
CA PHE A 697 -25.06 -8.99 -19.13
C PHE A 697 -24.62 -9.58 -20.47
N LEU A 698 -23.41 -9.26 -20.96
CA LEU A 698 -22.87 -9.81 -22.21
C LEU A 698 -22.74 -11.35 -22.15
N THR A 699 -22.34 -11.94 -21.02
CA THR A 699 -22.29 -13.40 -20.84
C THR A 699 -23.67 -14.03 -21.00
N SER A 700 -24.71 -13.43 -20.41
CA SER A 700 -26.10 -13.88 -20.60
C SER A 700 -26.55 -13.71 -22.05
N LEU A 701 -26.23 -12.57 -22.66
CA LEU A 701 -26.59 -12.21 -24.03
C LEU A 701 -25.99 -13.17 -25.06
N VAL A 702 -24.71 -13.55 -24.89
CA VAL A 702 -24.03 -14.54 -25.74
C VAL A 702 -24.75 -15.88 -25.69
N ALA A 703 -25.17 -16.34 -24.51
CA ALA A 703 -25.89 -17.60 -24.37
C ALA A 703 -27.27 -17.57 -25.06
N GLU A 704 -28.02 -16.49 -24.88
CA GLU A 704 -29.35 -16.31 -25.48
C GLU A 704 -29.30 -16.16 -27.01
N VAL A 705 -28.43 -15.27 -27.51
CA VAL A 705 -28.23 -15.05 -28.96
C VAL A 705 -27.76 -16.34 -29.63
N ARG A 706 -26.85 -17.11 -29.01
CA ARG A 706 -26.42 -18.42 -29.52
C ARG A 706 -27.61 -19.36 -29.67
N GLN A 707 -28.43 -19.52 -28.63
CA GLN A 707 -29.62 -20.39 -28.68
C GLN A 707 -30.60 -19.97 -29.78
N ARG A 708 -30.86 -18.66 -29.95
CA ARG A 708 -31.82 -18.14 -30.95
C ARG A 708 -31.30 -18.20 -32.38
N VAL A 709 -29.99 -18.02 -32.62
CA VAL A 709 -29.41 -18.02 -33.97
C VAL A 709 -29.12 -19.43 -34.48
N THR A 710 -28.72 -20.38 -33.63
CA THR A 710 -28.36 -21.75 -34.06
C THR A 710 -29.42 -22.81 -33.74
N GLY A 711 -30.46 -22.48 -32.96
CA GLY A 711 -31.49 -23.43 -32.52
C GLY A 711 -30.97 -24.52 -31.57
N THR A 712 -29.72 -24.45 -31.13
CA THR A 712 -29.07 -25.46 -30.28
C THR A 712 -28.78 -24.88 -28.90
N ALA A 713 -29.26 -25.56 -27.85
CA ALA A 713 -28.94 -25.20 -26.47
C ALA A 713 -27.48 -25.55 -26.15
N ALA A 714 -26.76 -24.64 -25.49
CA ALA A 714 -25.39 -24.87 -25.07
C ALA A 714 -25.30 -25.92 -23.94
N PRO A 715 -24.25 -26.76 -23.89
CA PRO A 715 -23.99 -27.61 -22.74
C PRO A 715 -23.59 -26.74 -21.53
N MET A 716 -24.42 -26.74 -20.50
CA MET A 716 -24.32 -25.84 -19.32
C MET A 716 -23.20 -26.23 -18.33
N GLN A 717 -22.02 -26.65 -18.81
CA GLN A 717 -20.97 -27.26 -17.99
C GLN A 717 -19.55 -26.66 -18.13
N VAL A 718 -19.33 -25.66 -18.99
CA VAL A 718 -17.98 -25.09 -19.19
C VAL A 718 -17.74 -23.78 -18.42
N LEU A 719 -18.78 -23.16 -17.84
CA LEU A 719 -18.69 -21.84 -17.19
C LEU A 719 -18.79 -21.85 -15.64
N SER A 720 -18.82 -23.01 -14.99
CA SER A 720 -18.97 -23.14 -13.52
C SER A 720 -17.76 -23.72 -12.77
N ALA A 721 -16.67 -24.04 -13.47
CA ALA A 721 -15.55 -24.81 -12.92
C ALA A 721 -14.66 -24.06 -11.89
N ALA A 722 -14.85 -22.75 -11.69
CA ALA A 722 -13.97 -21.92 -10.85
C ALA A 722 -14.31 -21.91 -9.35
N ALA A 723 -15.40 -22.54 -8.90
CA ALA A 723 -15.99 -22.27 -7.58
C ALA A 723 -16.06 -23.45 -6.58
N GLN A 724 -15.46 -24.62 -6.88
CA GLN A 724 -15.74 -25.86 -6.11
C GLN A 724 -14.53 -26.56 -5.47
N HIS A 725 -13.39 -25.88 -5.27
CA HIS A 725 -12.24 -26.42 -4.55
C HIS A 725 -11.83 -25.57 -3.34
N SER A 726 -12.60 -25.72 -2.25
CA SER A 726 -12.13 -25.44 -0.89
C SER A 726 -12.70 -26.51 0.05
N ALA A 727 -11.88 -27.50 0.38
CA ALA A 727 -12.16 -28.41 1.50
C ALA A 727 -12.08 -27.62 2.83
N PRO A 728 -12.79 -28.02 3.90
CA PRO A 728 -12.66 -27.36 5.19
C PRO A 728 -11.22 -27.50 5.70
N SER A 729 -10.51 -26.39 5.83
CA SER A 729 -9.11 -26.36 6.20
C SER A 729 -8.89 -26.54 7.71
N THR A 730 -7.74 -27.10 8.05
CA THR A 730 -7.28 -27.46 9.40
C THR A 730 -7.35 -26.29 10.41
N LEU A 731 -7.39 -25.05 9.92
CA LEU A 731 -7.58 -23.84 10.72
C LEU A 731 -8.86 -23.84 11.56
N GLN A 732 -9.95 -24.44 11.08
CA GLN A 732 -11.19 -24.45 11.87
C GLN A 732 -11.05 -25.30 13.15
N GLN A 733 -10.17 -26.31 13.13
CA GLN A 733 -9.78 -27.07 14.33
C GLN A 733 -8.78 -26.29 15.20
N TYR A 734 -7.80 -25.61 14.59
CA TYR A 734 -6.81 -24.82 15.32
C TYR A 734 -7.42 -23.64 16.08
N VAL A 735 -8.31 -22.86 15.44
CA VAL A 735 -9.03 -21.74 16.07
C VAL A 735 -9.93 -22.24 17.21
N GLN A 736 -10.58 -23.39 17.05
CA GLN A 736 -11.42 -23.96 18.10
C GLN A 736 -10.60 -24.53 19.27
N GLN A 737 -9.38 -25.01 19.01
CA GLN A 737 -8.43 -25.46 20.03
C GLN A 737 -7.84 -24.28 20.83
N GLN A 738 -7.49 -23.18 20.17
CA GLN A 738 -7.06 -21.91 20.79
C GLN A 738 -8.18 -21.32 21.68
N GLN A 739 -9.43 -21.27 21.18
CA GLN A 739 -10.57 -20.79 21.98
C GLN A 739 -10.85 -21.65 23.23
N GLN A 740 -10.65 -22.97 23.15
CA GLN A 740 -10.76 -23.85 24.33
C GLN A 740 -9.64 -23.63 25.34
N GLN A 741 -8.43 -23.27 24.92
CA GLN A 741 -7.32 -22.97 25.84
C GLN A 741 -7.54 -21.63 26.58
N GLN A 742 -8.04 -20.60 25.90
CA GLN A 742 -8.35 -19.31 26.56
C GLN A 742 -9.51 -19.40 27.55
N GLN A 743 -10.51 -20.25 27.29
CA GLN A 743 -11.64 -20.46 28.23
C GLN A 743 -11.24 -21.20 29.52
N GLN A 744 -10.10 -21.93 29.54
CA GLN A 744 -9.67 -22.70 30.72
C GLN A 744 -8.86 -21.89 31.75
N GLN A 745 -8.60 -20.60 31.52
CA GLN A 745 -7.81 -19.77 32.45
C GLN A 745 -8.60 -18.67 33.21
N VAL A 746 -9.93 -18.57 33.03
CA VAL A 746 -10.74 -17.47 33.60
C VAL A 746 -11.99 -17.96 34.35
N GLU A 747 -11.92 -19.08 35.07
CA GLU A 747 -13.01 -19.51 35.97
C GLU A 747 -12.49 -19.87 37.39
N PRO A 748 -12.91 -19.14 38.45
CA PRO A 748 -12.57 -19.48 39.83
C PRO A 748 -13.48 -20.60 40.36
N PRO A 749 -13.00 -21.45 41.30
CA PRO A 749 -13.76 -22.61 41.77
C PRO A 749 -14.96 -22.21 42.65
N ALA A 750 -16.18 -22.57 42.23
CA ALA A 750 -17.39 -22.42 43.02
C ALA A 750 -17.51 -23.51 44.12
N PRO A 751 -18.11 -23.19 45.30
CA PRO A 751 -18.26 -24.14 46.41
C PRO A 751 -19.37 -25.19 46.18
N PRO A 752 -19.33 -26.34 46.88
CA PRO A 752 -20.25 -27.44 46.64
C PRO A 752 -21.67 -27.16 47.17
N PRO A 753 -22.75 -27.55 46.44
CA PRO A 753 -24.12 -27.30 46.86
C PRO A 753 -24.62 -28.35 47.87
N THR A 754 -25.13 -27.89 49.01
CA THR A 754 -25.96 -28.69 49.92
C THR A 754 -27.37 -28.84 49.37
N ALA A 755 -27.84 -30.08 49.15
CA ALA A 755 -29.17 -30.36 48.61
C ALA A 755 -30.27 -30.35 49.68
N ALA A 756 -31.43 -29.77 49.34
CA ALA A 756 -32.65 -29.84 50.14
C ALA A 756 -33.91 -30.10 49.27
N ALA A 757 -34.34 -31.38 49.28
CA ALA A 757 -35.71 -31.92 49.20
C ALA A 757 -36.75 -31.49 48.14
N ALA A 758 -37.47 -32.53 47.70
CA ALA A 758 -38.78 -32.61 47.01
C ALA A 758 -38.80 -32.51 45.47
N SER A 759 -39.51 -33.38 44.73
CA SER A 759 -40.22 -34.63 45.07
C SER A 759 -40.68 -35.35 43.79
N GLY A 760 -40.71 -36.70 43.73
CA GLY A 760 -41.54 -37.42 42.74
C GLY A 760 -40.95 -38.67 42.07
N THR A 761 -41.30 -39.85 42.61
CA THR A 761 -41.55 -41.14 41.90
C THR A 761 -40.67 -41.54 40.70
N ARG A 762 -39.76 -42.54 40.81
CA ARG A 762 -39.94 -44.00 41.02
C ARG A 762 -40.10 -44.82 39.72
N ALA A 763 -39.01 -45.48 39.29
CA ALA A 763 -38.99 -46.88 38.82
C ALA A 763 -37.53 -47.41 38.80
N ALA A 764 -37.31 -48.63 39.29
CA ALA A 764 -36.04 -49.40 39.20
C ALA A 764 -36.17 -50.48 38.09
N PRO A 765 -35.14 -51.30 37.70
CA PRO A 765 -34.35 -52.17 38.59
C PRO A 765 -32.84 -52.28 38.16
N PRO A 766 -32.06 -53.38 38.36
CA PRO A 766 -31.01 -53.35 39.39
C PRO A 766 -29.56 -53.72 38.92
N ALA A 767 -28.61 -53.58 39.86
CA ALA A 767 -27.22 -54.07 39.86
C ALA A 767 -27.17 -55.64 40.01
N PRO A 768 -26.03 -56.35 40.27
CA PRO A 768 -24.65 -55.91 40.63
C PRO A 768 -23.47 -56.76 40.07
N ALA A 769 -22.21 -56.45 40.43
CA ALA A 769 -21.19 -57.41 40.94
C ALA A 769 -19.81 -56.75 41.27
N SER A 770 -19.03 -57.41 42.13
CA SER A 770 -17.78 -56.99 42.81
C SER A 770 -16.61 -58.00 42.55
N PRO A 771 -15.57 -58.19 43.41
CA PRO A 771 -14.37 -57.36 43.69
C PRO A 771 -13.02 -58.17 43.65
N HIS A 772 -11.99 -57.73 44.42
CA HIS A 772 -10.68 -58.34 44.81
C HIS A 772 -9.44 -57.88 44.03
N GLY A 773 -8.24 -57.75 44.63
CA GLY A 773 -7.81 -57.99 46.03
C GLY A 773 -6.36 -57.54 46.33
N ALA A 774 -5.94 -57.59 47.59
CA ALA A 774 -4.58 -57.24 48.11
C ALA A 774 -3.77 -58.54 48.42
N PRO A 775 -2.67 -58.58 49.24
CA PRO A 775 -1.76 -57.54 49.79
C PRO A 775 -0.24 -57.91 49.67
N TYR A 776 0.68 -57.15 50.27
CA TYR A 776 1.78 -57.60 51.20
C TYR A 776 2.77 -56.44 51.55
N SER A 777 3.50 -56.58 52.67
CA SER A 777 4.61 -55.71 53.13
C SER A 777 5.70 -56.56 53.84
N PRO A 778 6.92 -56.04 54.13
CA PRO A 778 7.19 -55.55 55.51
C PRO A 778 8.29 -54.44 55.67
N ALA A 779 8.59 -54.10 56.94
CA ALA A 779 9.46 -53.07 57.55
C ALA A 779 11.01 -53.16 57.24
N ALA A 780 11.95 -52.35 57.78
CA ALA A 780 12.00 -51.47 58.97
C ALA A 780 13.19 -50.44 58.99
N ALA A 781 13.10 -49.41 59.88
CA ALA A 781 14.09 -48.90 60.89
C ALA A 781 15.60 -48.62 60.53
N VAL A 782 16.38 -47.70 61.16
CA VAL A 782 16.20 -46.67 62.23
C VAL A 782 17.37 -45.61 62.21
N ALA A 783 17.12 -44.42 62.78
CA ALA A 783 17.94 -43.23 63.13
C ALA A 783 19.50 -43.26 63.22
N ALA A 784 20.16 -42.10 62.98
CA ALA A 784 20.76 -41.21 64.03
C ALA A 784 21.89 -40.22 63.56
N ALA A 785 21.65 -38.91 63.75
CA ALA A 785 22.53 -37.79 64.23
C ALA A 785 24.04 -37.60 63.87
N LYS A 786 24.44 -36.31 63.83
CA LYS A 786 25.64 -35.67 64.48
C LYS A 786 26.80 -35.08 63.61
N ALA A 787 26.67 -33.79 63.28
CA ALA A 787 27.63 -32.68 63.55
C ALA A 787 28.99 -32.56 62.76
N PRO A 788 29.75 -31.43 62.88
CA PRO A 788 30.59 -30.82 61.81
C PRO A 788 32.13 -30.99 61.99
N PRO A 789 33.03 -30.30 61.24
CA PRO A 789 33.45 -28.90 61.56
C PRO A 789 33.88 -28.00 60.35
N LEU A 790 34.55 -26.87 60.65
CA LEU A 790 34.88 -25.69 59.82
C LEU A 790 36.33 -25.67 59.22
N LEU A 791 36.67 -24.55 58.54
CA LEU A 791 37.97 -24.03 58.01
C LEU A 791 38.17 -24.25 56.50
N LEU A 792 38.64 -23.29 55.67
CA LEU A 792 39.20 -21.94 55.89
C LEU A 792 38.98 -21.00 54.67
N ASN A 793 39.09 -19.68 54.91
CA ASN A 793 39.10 -18.56 53.94
C ASN A 793 40.44 -18.49 53.14
N PRO A 794 40.70 -17.53 52.20
CA PRO A 794 40.08 -16.21 51.96
C PRO A 794 39.64 -16.01 50.47
N HIS A 795 39.37 -14.83 49.87
CA HIS A 795 39.51 -13.38 50.22
C HIS A 795 38.35 -12.59 49.53
N SER A 796 37.61 -11.70 50.22
CA SER A 796 37.58 -10.21 50.11
C SER A 796 37.28 -9.61 48.71
N SER A 797 36.48 -8.54 48.53
CA SER A 797 35.81 -7.56 49.43
C SER A 797 35.09 -6.54 48.51
N ALA A 798 34.08 -5.72 48.83
CA ALA A 798 33.09 -5.50 49.91
C ALA A 798 32.36 -4.18 49.51
N ALA A 799 31.23 -3.73 50.04
CA ALA A 799 30.08 -4.32 50.74
C ALA A 799 28.99 -3.22 50.84
N ALA A 800 27.71 -3.61 50.90
CA ALA A 800 26.67 -2.76 51.50
C ALA A 800 25.49 -3.62 51.99
N ALA A 801 25.27 -3.60 53.30
CA ALA A 801 24.07 -4.10 53.97
C ALA A 801 23.75 -3.08 55.09
N ALA A 802 22.52 -2.91 55.60
CA ALA A 802 21.30 -3.68 55.38
C ALA A 802 20.03 -2.87 55.71
N ALA A 803 18.93 -3.24 55.05
CA ALA A 803 17.59 -3.49 55.62
C ALA A 803 16.70 -2.39 56.26
N ALA A 804 15.40 -2.70 56.20
CA ALA A 804 14.26 -2.23 57.02
C ALA A 804 13.40 -1.03 56.52
N SER A 805 12.44 -1.35 55.64
CA SER A 805 11.13 -0.70 55.51
C SER A 805 10.16 -1.22 56.61
N PRO A 806 8.96 -0.60 56.92
CA PRO A 806 8.05 0.02 55.94
C PRO A 806 7.11 1.19 56.37
N ARG A 807 6.35 1.68 55.36
CA ARG A 807 5.03 2.38 55.37
C ARG A 807 4.99 3.89 55.11
N LEU A 808 4.76 4.19 53.83
CA LEU A 808 4.25 5.44 53.25
C LEU A 808 2.82 5.79 53.71
N ARG A 809 2.52 7.10 53.71
CA ARG A 809 1.18 7.68 53.45
C ARG A 809 1.33 9.15 53.05
N GLY A 810 0.97 9.55 51.82
CA GLY A 810 0.95 10.97 51.42
C GLY A 810 1.26 11.24 49.94
N SER A 811 0.21 11.34 49.14
CA SER A 811 0.11 11.63 47.70
C SER A 811 0.75 12.93 47.15
N SER A 812 1.03 12.93 45.84
CA SER A 812 1.31 14.06 44.90
C SER A 812 2.64 14.81 45.12
N TRP A 813 3.38 15.27 44.10
CA TRP A 813 2.99 15.74 42.75
C TRP A 813 3.87 15.17 41.60
N LEU A 814 3.36 15.20 40.35
CA LEU A 814 4.14 15.01 39.12
C LEU A 814 4.82 16.32 38.65
N PRO A 815 5.97 16.23 37.97
CA PRO A 815 6.39 17.10 36.86
C PRO A 815 6.18 16.42 35.47
N PRO A 816 6.33 17.15 34.34
CA PRO A 816 5.84 16.73 33.01
C PRO A 816 6.87 16.06 32.08
N LEU A 817 6.35 15.49 30.97
CA LEU A 817 7.05 14.77 29.89
C LEU A 817 8.13 15.59 29.13
N PRO A 818 9.14 14.92 28.53
CA PRO A 818 10.27 15.57 27.85
C PRO A 818 10.00 15.97 26.38
N SER A 819 10.94 16.75 25.83
CA SER A 819 10.94 17.27 24.45
C SER A 819 12.19 16.85 23.66
N SER A 820 12.30 17.32 22.39
CA SER A 820 13.40 17.14 21.41
C SER A 820 14.83 16.98 21.98
N PRO A 821 15.75 16.22 21.33
CA PRO A 821 17.09 15.90 21.86
C PRO A 821 17.97 17.06 22.31
N ALA A 822 17.83 18.28 21.74
CA ALA A 822 18.52 19.47 22.25
C ALA A 822 18.12 19.85 23.69
N SER A 823 16.95 19.37 24.16
CA SER A 823 16.52 19.51 25.54
C SER A 823 17.05 18.41 26.48
N SER A 824 17.57 17.29 25.97
CA SER A 824 18.12 16.22 26.83
C SER A 824 19.42 16.65 27.51
N SER A 825 20.37 17.24 26.76
CA SER A 825 21.59 17.84 27.32
C SER A 825 21.28 19.02 28.26
N SER A 826 20.25 19.82 27.94
CA SER A 826 19.77 20.91 28.80
C SER A 826 19.16 20.40 30.11
N VAL A 827 18.40 19.30 30.07
CA VAL A 827 17.85 18.64 31.26
C VAL A 827 18.96 18.04 32.12
N GLN A 828 19.92 17.32 31.53
CA GLN A 828 21.08 16.78 32.28
C GLN A 828 21.91 17.89 32.95
N LEU A 829 22.11 19.04 32.28
CA LEU A 829 22.74 20.21 32.88
C LEU A 829 21.90 20.83 34.01
N GLN A 830 20.56 20.89 33.87
CA GLN A 830 19.66 21.38 34.92
C GLN A 830 19.65 20.45 36.15
N GLU A 831 19.69 19.13 35.94
CA GLU A 831 19.80 18.13 37.01
C GLU A 831 21.14 18.24 37.74
N ALA A 832 22.26 18.35 37.01
CA ALA A 832 23.58 18.56 37.60
C ALA A 832 23.65 19.86 38.43
N VAL A 833 23.05 20.95 37.95
CA VAL A 833 22.90 22.20 38.71
C VAL A 833 22.06 21.98 39.97
N ALA A 834 20.92 21.29 39.87
CA ALA A 834 20.04 21.02 41.01
C ALA A 834 20.73 20.17 42.10
N VAL A 835 21.56 19.19 41.71
CA VAL A 835 22.39 18.39 42.64
C VAL A 835 23.43 19.25 43.34
N VAL A 836 24.13 20.13 42.61
CA VAL A 836 25.10 21.07 43.20
C VAL A 836 24.41 22.01 44.20
N GLU A 837 23.23 22.56 43.86
CA GLU A 837 22.47 23.40 44.79
C GLU A 837 21.99 22.63 46.03
N ALA A 838 21.56 21.36 45.89
CA ALA A 838 21.16 20.52 47.02
C ALA A 838 22.33 20.29 47.98
N LEU A 839 23.49 19.90 47.46
CA LEU A 839 24.71 19.72 48.26
C LEU A 839 25.17 21.01 48.96
N GLN A 840 24.94 22.18 48.34
CA GLN A 840 25.21 23.48 48.97
C GLN A 840 24.24 23.79 50.13
N ARG A 841 22.95 23.47 49.99
CA ARG A 841 21.95 23.61 51.08
C ARG A 841 22.29 22.71 52.27
N ASP A 842 22.64 21.45 52.02
CA ASP A 842 23.02 20.50 53.07
C ASP A 842 24.31 20.92 53.79
N ASN A 843 25.30 21.42 53.05
CA ASN A 843 26.51 22.03 53.62
C ASN A 843 26.20 23.23 54.53
N GLN A 844 25.20 24.03 54.16
CA GLN A 844 24.78 25.17 54.98
C GLN A 844 24.05 24.70 56.26
N HIS A 845 23.16 23.72 56.16
CA HIS A 845 22.48 23.11 57.32
C HIS A 845 23.49 22.53 58.33
N LEU A 846 24.45 21.74 57.87
CA LEU A 846 25.50 21.16 58.74
C LEU A 846 26.37 22.22 59.42
N ARG A 847 26.60 23.38 58.78
CA ARG A 847 27.29 24.53 59.39
C ARG A 847 26.45 25.19 60.48
N GLU A 848 25.15 25.34 60.27
CA GLU A 848 24.22 25.92 61.24
C GLU A 848 24.04 25.00 62.47
N GLU A 849 23.93 23.68 62.26
CA GLU A 849 23.91 22.69 63.36
C GLU A 849 25.23 22.69 64.15
N LEU A 850 26.38 22.66 63.45
CA LEU A 850 27.70 22.72 64.10
C LEU A 850 27.88 24.02 64.90
N ALA A 851 27.39 25.15 64.39
CA ALA A 851 27.38 26.42 65.13
C ALA A 851 26.52 26.31 66.39
N ALA A 852 25.31 25.75 66.31
CA ALA A 852 24.42 25.57 67.46
C ALA A 852 25.01 24.62 68.53
N VAL A 853 25.70 23.53 68.15
CA VAL A 853 26.40 22.63 69.07
C VAL A 853 27.59 23.35 69.72
N THR A 854 28.36 24.10 68.92
CA THR A 854 29.49 24.90 69.40
C THR A 854 29.04 25.98 70.39
N ASP A 855 27.89 26.60 70.17
CA ASP A 855 27.27 27.56 71.09
C ASP A 855 26.83 26.91 72.41
N ARG A 856 26.24 25.70 72.35
CA ARG A 856 25.91 24.89 73.54
C ARG A 856 27.16 24.60 74.39
N LEU A 857 28.29 24.26 73.75
CA LEU A 857 29.59 24.05 74.41
C LEU A 857 30.17 25.32 75.05
N HIS A 858 30.07 26.48 74.41
CA HIS A 858 30.53 27.74 75.00
C HIS A 858 29.70 28.14 76.23
N ARG A 859 28.38 27.91 76.18
CA ARG A 859 27.46 28.18 77.30
C ARG A 859 27.67 27.21 78.47
N SER A 860 28.00 25.94 78.24
CA SER A 860 28.33 24.99 79.31
C SER A 860 29.71 25.28 79.93
N GLY A 861 30.73 25.61 79.13
CA GLY A 861 32.07 25.97 79.61
C GLY A 861 32.11 27.27 80.42
N GLY A 862 31.29 28.27 80.04
CA GLY A 862 31.20 29.56 80.72
C GLY A 862 30.63 29.51 82.15
N SER A 863 30.02 28.39 82.56
CA SER A 863 29.44 28.23 83.90
C SER A 863 30.46 27.95 85.02
N SER A 864 31.75 27.76 84.69
CA SER A 864 32.80 27.42 85.68
C SER A 864 33.37 28.67 86.40
N GLY A 865 32.47 29.43 87.02
CA GLY A 865 32.81 30.60 87.85
C GLY A 865 32.87 30.27 89.33
N ALA A 866 34.07 30.14 89.89
CA ALA A 866 34.36 30.28 91.31
C ALA A 866 33.64 29.32 92.31
N ASN A 867 33.66 28.01 92.06
CA ASN A 867 33.99 27.03 93.11
C ASN A 867 34.29 25.65 92.50
N GLY A 868 35.50 25.14 92.72
CA GLY A 868 35.97 23.92 92.08
C GLY A 868 35.34 22.65 92.65
N HIS A 869 34.22 22.22 92.09
CA HIS A 869 33.72 20.83 92.02
C HIS A 869 32.68 20.75 90.88
N LEU A 870 33.12 20.40 89.67
CA LEU A 870 32.20 20.10 88.56
C LEU A 870 31.43 18.82 88.89
N ALA A 871 30.11 18.88 88.89
CA ALA A 871 29.28 17.67 89.04
C ALA A 871 29.56 16.72 87.85
N PRO A 872 29.72 15.40 88.09
CA PRO A 872 30.12 14.46 87.03
C PRO A 872 29.15 14.44 85.84
N HIS A 873 27.87 14.74 86.07
CA HIS A 873 26.85 14.87 85.01
C HIS A 873 27.10 16.03 84.03
N ALA A 874 27.66 17.15 84.49
CA ALA A 874 27.94 18.31 83.63
C ALA A 874 29.19 18.09 82.77
N ALA A 875 30.20 17.40 83.32
CA ALA A 875 31.38 16.97 82.57
C ALA A 875 31.03 15.94 81.48
N ALA A 876 30.15 14.98 81.79
CA ALA A 876 29.65 14.00 80.82
C ALA A 876 28.90 14.68 79.66
N ALA A 877 27.91 15.54 79.94
CA ALA A 877 27.16 16.25 78.91
C ALA A 877 28.04 17.15 78.03
N SER A 878 29.09 17.76 78.60
CA SER A 878 30.06 18.54 77.81
C SER A 878 30.98 17.67 76.94
N ALA A 879 31.27 16.43 77.34
CA ALA A 879 32.03 15.49 76.53
C ALA A 879 31.18 14.90 75.40
N GLU A 880 29.91 14.61 75.65
CA GLU A 880 28.94 14.19 74.63
C GLU A 880 28.74 15.26 73.56
N ALA A 881 28.52 16.52 73.95
CA ALA A 881 28.40 17.64 72.99
C ALA A 881 29.71 17.91 72.21
N ALA A 882 30.88 17.63 72.81
CA ALA A 882 32.16 17.73 72.11
C ALA A 882 32.32 16.63 71.05
N ALA A 883 31.89 15.41 71.34
CA ALA A 883 31.85 14.32 70.38
C ALA A 883 30.82 14.55 69.25
N GLU A 884 29.65 15.11 69.58
CA GLU A 884 28.63 15.56 68.61
C GLU A 884 29.22 16.61 67.64
N ALA A 885 29.92 17.62 68.17
CA ALA A 885 30.59 18.64 67.36
C ALA A 885 31.76 18.10 66.51
N GLU A 886 32.48 17.08 66.97
CA GLU A 886 33.53 16.44 66.17
C GLU A 886 32.96 15.54 65.06
N GLY A 887 31.84 14.86 65.33
CA GLY A 887 31.09 14.10 64.32
C GLY A 887 30.57 14.99 63.19
N LEU A 888 29.89 16.10 63.54
CA LEU A 888 29.38 17.08 62.56
C LEU A 888 30.50 17.74 61.75
N ARG A 889 31.70 17.96 62.33
CA ARG A 889 32.87 18.45 61.57
C ARG A 889 33.35 17.47 60.49
N ARG A 890 33.30 16.16 60.77
CA ARG A 890 33.68 15.13 59.78
C ARG A 890 32.65 15.04 58.67
N GLN A 891 31.36 15.00 59.02
CA GLN A 891 30.26 15.02 58.05
C GLN A 891 30.28 16.28 57.17
N LEU A 892 30.56 17.45 57.73
CA LEU A 892 30.72 18.69 56.97
C LEU A 892 31.92 18.61 56.02
N ALA A 893 33.08 18.09 56.45
CA ALA A 893 34.25 17.94 55.57
C ALA A 893 33.99 16.98 54.41
N GLU A 894 33.27 15.88 54.65
CA GLU A 894 32.83 14.92 53.62
C GLU A 894 31.84 15.56 52.64
N ALA A 895 30.85 16.32 53.14
CA ALA A 895 29.88 17.04 52.32
C ALA A 895 30.51 18.17 51.50
N GLN A 896 31.52 18.87 52.02
CA GLN A 896 32.29 19.87 51.27
C GLN A 896 33.05 19.22 50.10
N ALA A 897 33.75 18.10 50.36
CA ALA A 897 34.46 17.37 49.32
C ALA A 897 33.52 16.76 48.27
N ALA A 898 32.27 16.42 48.62
CA ALA A 898 31.26 16.00 47.65
C ALA A 898 30.82 17.16 46.74
N ALA A 899 30.55 18.34 47.32
CA ALA A 899 30.14 19.53 46.58
C ALA A 899 31.25 20.05 45.62
N GLU A 900 32.52 20.00 46.03
CA GLU A 900 33.66 20.39 45.18
C GLU A 900 33.83 19.49 43.97
N ARG A 901 33.56 18.17 44.10
CA ARG A 901 33.56 17.24 42.95
C ARG A 901 32.42 17.55 41.99
N ALA A 902 31.20 17.63 42.49
CA ALA A 902 30.01 17.93 41.68
C ALA A 902 30.12 19.27 40.91
N LEU A 903 30.78 20.28 41.49
CA LEU A 903 31.10 21.54 40.80
C LEU A 903 32.12 21.36 39.65
N GLY A 904 33.12 20.50 39.83
CA GLY A 904 34.08 20.15 38.78
C GLY A 904 33.43 19.37 37.64
N ASP A 905 32.57 18.41 37.97
CA ASP A 905 31.83 17.59 37.01
C ASP A 905 30.84 18.45 36.20
N LEU A 906 30.15 19.40 36.85
CA LEU A 906 29.27 20.38 36.19
C LEU A 906 30.05 21.28 35.22
N ALA A 907 31.24 21.76 35.60
CA ALA A 907 32.07 22.60 34.72
C ALA A 907 32.55 21.83 33.48
N ALA A 908 32.95 20.56 33.65
CA ALA A 908 33.33 19.69 32.54
C ALA A 908 32.15 19.39 31.60
N ALA A 909 30.94 19.19 32.14
CA ALA A 909 29.72 19.01 31.35
C ALA A 909 29.36 20.27 30.54
N GLN A 910 29.54 21.47 31.11
CA GLN A 910 29.32 22.74 30.41
C GLN A 910 30.30 22.94 29.25
N GLU A 911 31.59 22.63 29.44
CA GLU A 911 32.61 22.72 28.38
C GLU A 911 32.34 21.70 27.25
N ALA A 912 31.90 20.49 27.59
CA ALA A 912 31.51 19.47 26.61
C ALA A 912 30.25 19.87 25.81
N ALA A 913 29.26 20.47 26.45
CA ALA A 913 28.04 20.95 25.80
C ALA A 913 28.32 22.08 24.81
N GLN A 914 29.09 23.10 25.21
CA GLN A 914 29.50 24.22 24.33
C GLN A 914 30.24 23.71 23.09
N LYS A 915 31.06 22.68 23.24
CA LYS A 915 31.78 22.09 22.11
C LYS A 915 30.85 21.35 21.13
N LEU A 916 29.86 20.61 21.65
CA LEU A 916 28.85 19.96 20.81
C LEU A 916 27.98 20.98 20.07
N GLU A 917 27.66 22.12 20.68
CA GLU A 917 26.98 23.23 20.01
C GLU A 917 27.81 23.77 18.84
N THR A 918 29.11 24.02 19.02
CA THR A 918 29.99 24.46 17.92
C THR A 918 30.16 23.42 16.82
N ASP A 919 30.29 22.13 17.17
CA ASP A 919 30.43 21.04 16.21
C ASP A 919 29.13 20.88 15.36
N LEU A 920 27.95 21.18 15.94
CA LEU A 920 26.66 21.20 15.23
C LEU A 920 26.47 22.43 14.34
N GLU A 921 26.94 23.61 14.75
CA GLU A 921 26.93 24.83 13.91
C GLU A 921 27.81 24.64 12.65
N ASP A 922 29.02 24.08 12.81
CA ASP A 922 29.92 23.76 11.71
C ASP A 922 29.31 22.71 10.75
N LEU A 923 28.66 21.68 11.29
CA LEU A 923 27.96 20.66 10.49
C LEU A 923 26.77 21.25 9.71
N SER A 924 26.00 22.14 10.33
CA SER A 924 24.87 22.84 9.67
C SER A 924 25.36 23.75 8.51
N ALA A 925 26.49 24.43 8.70
CA ALA A 925 27.13 25.22 7.64
C ALA A 925 27.62 24.34 6.47
N ALA A 926 28.17 23.15 6.76
CA ALA A 926 28.58 22.19 5.73
C ALA A 926 27.38 21.68 4.91
N TYR A 927 26.27 21.29 5.56
CA TYR A 927 25.06 20.87 4.86
C TYR A 927 24.45 21.98 3.98
N SER A 928 24.37 23.22 4.49
CA SER A 928 23.89 24.36 3.69
C SER A 928 24.78 24.64 2.47
N THR A 929 26.07 24.33 2.56
CA THR A 929 27.01 24.46 1.43
C THR A 929 26.83 23.34 0.40
N LEU A 930 26.49 22.12 0.84
CA LEU A 930 26.19 20.99 -0.04
C LEU A 930 24.87 21.19 -0.79
N ASP A 931 23.84 21.68 -0.11
CA ASP A 931 22.52 21.98 -0.68
C ASP A 931 22.65 23.03 -1.81
N GLY A 932 23.44 24.09 -1.58
CA GLY A 932 23.79 25.06 -2.61
C GLY A 932 24.56 24.51 -3.82
N HIS A 933 25.27 23.38 -3.69
CA HIS A 933 25.87 22.68 -4.84
C HIS A 933 24.84 21.82 -5.59
N ALA A 934 23.89 21.20 -4.89
CA ALA A 934 22.78 20.48 -5.51
C ALA A 934 21.91 21.42 -6.35
N ASP A 935 21.55 22.58 -5.82
CA ASP A 935 20.85 23.65 -6.55
C ASP A 935 21.61 24.11 -7.80
N LEU A 936 22.94 24.27 -7.71
CA LEU A 936 23.77 24.67 -8.84
C LEU A 936 23.79 23.61 -9.95
N LEU A 937 23.89 22.33 -9.57
CA LEU A 937 23.82 21.20 -10.50
C LEU A 937 22.45 21.09 -11.15
N GLN A 938 21.36 21.28 -10.39
CA GLN A 938 20.00 21.28 -10.93
C GLN A 938 19.81 22.41 -11.95
N GLN A 939 20.26 23.63 -11.66
CA GLN A 939 20.24 24.75 -12.60
C GLN A 939 21.07 24.48 -13.87
N GLN A 940 22.20 23.76 -13.77
CA GLN A 940 22.97 23.34 -14.95
C GLN A 940 22.22 22.30 -15.79
N VAL A 941 21.58 21.31 -15.15
CA VAL A 941 20.75 20.29 -15.83
C VAL A 941 19.59 20.96 -16.57
N ASP A 942 18.84 21.84 -15.91
CA ASP A 942 17.68 22.53 -16.51
C ASP A 942 18.11 23.43 -17.69
N ARG A 943 19.26 24.10 -17.56
CA ARG A 943 19.85 24.88 -18.65
C ARG A 943 20.24 24.01 -19.85
N LEU A 944 20.88 22.87 -19.63
CA LEU A 944 21.25 21.94 -20.70
C LEU A 944 20.01 21.33 -21.36
N GLN A 945 18.94 21.06 -20.61
CA GLN A 945 17.66 20.63 -21.15
C GLN A 945 16.99 21.72 -22.01
N ALA A 946 17.04 22.99 -21.59
CA ALA A 946 16.53 24.12 -22.36
C ALA A 946 17.33 24.34 -23.66
N GLU A 947 18.67 24.22 -23.62
CA GLU A 947 19.53 24.30 -24.80
C GLU A 947 19.25 23.13 -25.78
N LEU A 948 19.06 21.90 -25.27
CA LEU A 948 18.65 20.72 -26.05
C LEU A 948 17.26 20.90 -26.70
N ALA A 949 16.30 21.48 -25.98
CA ALA A 949 14.97 21.78 -26.50
C ALA A 949 15.03 22.85 -27.61
N ALA A 950 15.85 23.88 -27.44
CA ALA A 950 16.07 24.91 -28.45
C ALA A 950 16.77 24.37 -29.71
N GLU A 951 17.75 23.47 -29.59
CA GLU A 951 18.36 22.79 -30.75
C GLU A 951 17.37 21.86 -31.45
N ARG A 952 16.53 21.11 -30.72
CA ARG A 952 15.44 20.29 -31.30
C ARG A 952 14.42 21.14 -32.09
N GLN A 953 14.05 22.32 -31.56
CA GLN A 953 13.17 23.26 -32.27
C GLN A 953 13.84 23.85 -33.52
N ARG A 954 15.15 24.14 -33.49
CA ARG A 954 15.90 24.58 -34.68
C ARG A 954 16.01 23.47 -35.74
N ALA A 955 16.20 22.21 -35.34
CA ALA A 955 16.21 21.07 -36.26
C ALA A 955 14.84 20.86 -36.94
N ALA A 956 13.74 21.07 -36.22
CA ALA A 956 12.39 21.06 -36.77
C ALA A 956 12.10 22.25 -37.73
N GLY A 957 12.88 23.33 -37.64
CA GLY A 957 12.75 24.55 -38.45
C GLY A 957 13.29 24.46 -39.89
N GLY A 958 13.94 23.36 -40.27
CA GLY A 958 14.31 23.07 -41.66
C GLY A 958 15.47 23.92 -42.21
N GLY A 959 16.70 23.70 -41.72
CA GLY A 959 17.88 24.29 -42.33
C GLY A 959 19.23 23.77 -41.81
N GLY A 960 20.00 23.12 -42.69
CA GLY A 960 21.44 22.91 -42.52
C GLY A 960 21.85 21.59 -41.85
N LEU A 961 22.62 20.78 -42.56
CA LEU A 961 23.23 19.54 -42.06
C LEU A 961 24.44 19.86 -41.14
N ALA A 962 24.23 19.86 -39.83
CA ALA A 962 25.23 19.30 -38.93
C ALA A 962 25.01 17.78 -38.88
N SER A 963 26.06 16.97 -38.97
CA SER A 963 25.89 15.52 -39.01
C SER A 963 25.46 14.98 -37.64
N SER A 964 24.60 13.96 -37.59
CA SER A 964 24.15 13.34 -36.31
C SER A 964 25.33 12.98 -35.40
N ALA A 965 26.42 12.49 -36.01
CA ALA A 965 27.67 12.13 -35.33
C ALA A 965 28.34 13.31 -34.59
N GLU A 966 28.18 14.53 -35.07
CA GLU A 966 28.81 15.74 -34.49
C GLU A 966 28.00 16.26 -33.29
N VAL A 967 26.67 16.08 -33.32
CA VAL A 967 25.78 16.28 -32.16
C VAL A 967 26.01 15.17 -31.13
N GLU A 968 26.11 13.91 -31.55
CA GLU A 968 26.43 12.77 -30.69
C GLU A 968 27.81 12.90 -30.03
N GLN A 969 28.84 13.40 -30.74
CA GLN A 969 30.15 13.69 -30.13
C GLN A 969 30.08 14.79 -29.07
N ARG A 970 29.30 15.86 -29.29
CA ARG A 970 29.12 16.92 -28.28
C ARG A 970 28.34 16.42 -27.07
N ILE A 971 27.34 15.56 -27.25
CA ILE A 971 26.61 14.89 -26.16
C ILE A 971 27.53 13.93 -25.38
N ALA A 972 28.38 13.17 -26.07
CA ALA A 972 29.35 12.26 -25.44
C ALA A 972 30.40 13.03 -24.62
N ALA A 973 30.93 14.14 -25.15
CA ALA A 973 31.87 14.99 -24.43
C ALA A 973 31.25 15.62 -23.17
N ALA A 974 30.04 16.19 -23.27
CA ALA A 974 29.34 16.77 -22.13
C ALA A 974 28.99 15.74 -21.04
N ARG A 975 28.65 14.50 -21.44
CA ARG A 975 28.48 13.38 -20.48
C ARG A 975 29.77 13.01 -19.79
N GLN A 976 30.87 12.92 -20.53
CA GLN A 976 32.18 12.56 -19.97
C GLN A 976 32.71 13.64 -19.00
N GLU A 977 32.47 14.92 -19.29
CA GLU A 977 32.80 16.04 -18.40
C GLU A 977 31.96 16.02 -17.11
N ALA A 978 30.66 15.71 -17.21
CA ALA A 978 29.79 15.52 -16.05
C ALA A 978 30.15 14.27 -15.22
N GLU A 979 30.51 13.15 -15.86
CA GLU A 979 31.01 11.95 -15.19
C GLU A 979 32.33 12.23 -14.44
N GLN A 980 33.25 13.01 -15.03
CA GLN A 980 34.49 13.41 -14.37
C GLN A 980 34.25 14.32 -13.17
N ALA A 981 33.37 15.31 -13.27
CA ALA A 981 33.01 16.17 -12.14
C ALA A 981 32.34 15.38 -10.99
N ALA A 982 31.53 14.37 -11.33
CA ALA A 982 30.94 13.46 -10.35
C ALA A 982 31.97 12.51 -9.72
N GLU A 983 32.95 12.00 -10.49
CA GLU A 983 34.07 11.22 -9.96
C GLU A 983 34.96 12.05 -9.02
N GLU A 984 35.27 13.31 -9.35
CA GLU A 984 36.03 14.22 -8.48
C GLU A 984 35.28 14.53 -7.18
N GLY A 985 34.00 14.88 -7.26
CA GLY A 985 33.16 15.10 -6.07
C GLY A 985 33.03 13.86 -5.17
N MET A 986 32.95 12.67 -5.76
CA MET A 986 32.92 11.41 -5.02
C MET A 986 34.28 11.08 -4.35
N VAL A 987 35.41 11.46 -4.96
CA VAL A 987 36.74 11.32 -4.34
C VAL A 987 36.87 12.20 -3.10
N ASP A 988 36.43 13.47 -3.16
CA ASP A 988 36.47 14.36 -1.99
C ASP A 988 35.55 13.86 -0.86
N LEU A 989 34.38 13.31 -1.21
CA LEU A 989 33.44 12.73 -0.24
C LEU A 989 34.02 11.47 0.43
N LEU A 990 34.74 10.62 -0.31
CA LEU A 990 35.49 9.48 0.23
C LEU A 990 36.67 9.90 1.11
N VAL A 991 37.34 11.01 0.78
CA VAL A 991 38.39 11.59 1.63
C VAL A 991 37.81 12.12 2.94
N CYS A 992 36.64 12.76 2.92
CA CYS A 992 35.93 13.21 4.13
C CYS A 992 35.47 12.02 4.99
N LEU A 993 34.89 10.99 4.38
CA LEU A 993 34.47 9.77 5.08
C LEU A 993 35.67 9.08 5.78
N GLY A 994 36.78 8.92 5.06
CA GLY A 994 38.01 8.35 5.64
C GLY A 994 38.64 9.22 6.74
N GLN A 995 38.41 10.54 6.74
CA GLN A 995 38.82 11.42 7.84
C GLN A 995 37.94 11.23 9.08
N GLU A 996 36.62 11.07 8.93
CA GLU A 996 35.72 10.77 10.05
C GLU A 996 35.95 9.38 10.63
N GLU A 997 36.10 8.35 9.79
CA GLU A 997 36.48 7.00 10.24
C GLU A 997 37.81 7.03 11.02
N ALA A 998 38.79 7.83 10.58
CA ALA A 998 40.06 8.00 11.27
C ALA A 998 39.97 8.83 12.57
N LYS A 999 38.94 9.67 12.75
CA LYS A 999 38.62 10.34 14.02
C LYS A 999 37.92 9.37 14.98
N VAL A 1000 36.90 8.64 14.50
CA VAL A 1000 36.17 7.60 15.25
C VAL A 1000 37.13 6.51 15.75
N ALA A 1001 38.04 6.02 14.91
CA ALA A 1001 39.04 5.03 15.31
C ALA A 1001 40.01 5.55 16.40
N ARG A 1002 40.37 6.84 16.38
CA ARG A 1002 41.18 7.47 17.43
C ARG A 1002 40.39 7.66 18.73
N LEU A 1003 39.11 7.99 18.64
CA LEU A 1003 38.20 8.10 19.79
C LEU A 1003 37.99 6.74 20.45
N ARG A 1004 37.61 5.71 19.70
CA ARG A 1004 37.44 4.32 20.17
C ARG A 1004 38.70 3.83 20.88
N LYS A 1005 39.88 4.01 20.27
CA LYS A 1005 41.16 3.61 20.87
C LYS A 1005 41.54 4.38 22.15
N ARG A 1006 41.07 5.62 22.32
CA ARG A 1006 41.25 6.39 23.56
C ARG A 1006 40.27 5.93 24.65
N LEU A 1007 39.03 5.64 24.31
CA LEU A 1007 37.99 5.14 25.23
C LEU A 1007 38.34 3.75 25.78
N GLU A 1008 38.76 2.82 24.91
CA GLU A 1008 39.26 1.49 25.29
C GLU A 1008 40.49 1.60 26.22
N ALA A 1009 41.40 2.55 25.96
CA ALA A 1009 42.56 2.79 26.81
C ALA A 1009 42.22 3.38 28.20
N SER A 1010 41.05 4.01 28.35
CA SER A 1010 40.49 4.42 29.64
C SER A 1010 39.67 3.33 30.34
N GLY A 1011 39.61 2.11 29.80
CA GLY A 1011 38.87 0.99 30.37
C GLY A 1011 37.35 1.07 30.17
N VAL A 1012 36.90 1.89 29.23
CA VAL A 1012 35.49 2.05 28.87
C VAL A 1012 35.16 1.07 27.75
N ASP A 1013 34.09 0.28 27.93
CA ASP A 1013 33.61 -0.68 26.93
C ASP A 1013 32.85 0.06 25.81
N CYS A 1014 33.51 0.25 24.67
CA CYS A 1014 32.94 0.93 23.52
C CYS A 1014 31.77 0.17 22.87
N GLU A 1015 31.66 -1.15 23.03
CA GLU A 1015 30.55 -1.90 22.44
C GLU A 1015 29.29 -1.80 23.31
N ALA A 1016 29.45 -1.80 24.64
CA ALA A 1016 28.37 -1.42 25.55
C ALA A 1016 27.90 0.03 25.32
N LEU A 1017 28.82 0.99 25.16
CA LEU A 1017 28.45 2.39 24.94
C LEU A 1017 27.78 2.64 23.57
N LEU A 1018 28.16 1.90 22.53
CA LEU A 1018 27.47 1.94 21.24
C LEU A 1018 26.10 1.25 21.30
N ALA A 1019 25.95 0.18 22.09
CA ALA A 1019 24.64 -0.42 22.37
C ALA A 1019 23.72 0.54 23.16
N ASP A 1020 24.28 1.30 24.11
CA ASP A 1020 23.54 2.34 24.85
C ASP A 1020 23.12 3.49 23.91
N ILE A 1021 23.98 3.96 23.00
CA ILE A 1021 23.62 4.99 22.00
C ILE A 1021 22.53 4.48 21.04
N VAL A 1022 22.54 3.20 20.67
CA VAL A 1022 21.49 2.58 19.84
C VAL A 1022 20.17 2.40 20.61
N THR A 1023 20.21 2.20 21.94
CA THR A 1023 19.01 2.02 22.77
C THR A 1023 18.40 3.33 23.29
N VAL A 1024 19.16 4.42 23.40
CA VAL A 1024 18.65 5.76 23.74
C VAL A 1024 17.74 6.35 22.64
N GLY A 1025 17.75 5.79 21.42
CA GLY A 1025 16.73 6.06 20.40
C GLY A 1025 15.48 5.15 20.48
N GLY A 1026 15.43 4.21 21.43
CA GLY A 1026 14.56 3.03 21.38
C GLY A 1026 13.52 2.89 22.50
N GLU A 1027 13.87 3.15 23.76
CA GLU A 1027 13.01 2.81 24.91
C GLU A 1027 12.99 3.87 26.03
N GLU A 1028 11.99 4.78 25.99
CA GLU A 1028 11.38 5.54 27.10
C GLU A 1028 10.32 6.48 26.43
N ASP A 1029 8.99 6.38 26.61
CA ASP A 1029 8.17 5.70 27.62
C ASP A 1029 7.04 4.84 27.02
N LEU A 1030 6.67 3.78 27.77
CA LEU A 1030 5.45 2.97 27.58
C LEU A 1030 4.62 2.94 28.88
N THR A 1031 3.99 4.07 29.25
CA THR A 1031 2.85 4.13 30.21
C THR A 1031 1.83 5.19 29.83
#